data_AF-A0AAE3XPC3-F1
#
_entry.id   AF-A0AAE3XPC3-F1
#
_cell.length_a   1.000
_cell.length_b   1.000
_cell.length_c   1.000
_cell.angle_alpha   90.00
_cell.angle_beta   90.00
_cell.angle_gamma   90.00
#
_symmetry.space_group_name_H-M   'P 1'
#
loop_
_entity.id
_entity.type
_entity.pdbx_description
1 polymer ?
#
loop_
_entity_poly.entity_id
_entity_poly.type
_entity_poly.pdbx_seq_one_letter_code
_entity_poly.pdbx_strand_id
1 'polypeptide(L)'
;MKSKITKTLIAAMVAAGLSLGDLSAQNGCQSSEAHKHLMEMNPEYRDAFEKSRERDLSARTSADVSTVKVFPIVFHVIEDGGVEEISDTQLLEALEQVNEDFRAKNAGFSEVFDAFKPIAVDTRIEFRLAKFDPQGNPTTGINRVQSPLTDDAGQGTGGYGVRDLIRWETSDYVNIWVVRSAEKSNNGSAYAFYPTDNTNYNYDGVVISSWATGRSGTATEGWYKILTHELGHWANLPHVWGGTYGPDDTRSCSDDDGVSDTPNTIGAGGADSPYWQDNEFYETCNTVDNVQNFMDYYRDPVMFTAGQRDRMHEAMERYVSRNTMYSDENLIKTLGYIPDVIYPGSSAISYKKVLNEHWSNEGNLNSLSLNYENVQLSASRLELGAHFDLEGISGVTAHIEDLGNGSAQLIIDSNFQAHNIADNKSFKIKFKDSAFQGSTASDVVGAIGKEDVDIIFRDPYRVIYSEAPSNLYVSKAEDKVWQYFSGFGVGDGAFGTWIHTDDNGDKFLKMETYFKEMVCEPGTRNVKGLEEGTLIGPDLETGAWVNREPKPGQHDISNDTYTALNGKTTFIGMKIPVEISETETIYHYAWIKIEVSADGDGYRVIDMAFNEAPNQPIKAGGLVEGLALGWLDTQFVEAKDENDGSIEDKVSFELSEATFAKTGELTSGVDFNVVNLPSGLSAKVTILSETTGEVELIGSSNSHGKSSSITNLQINFSDAVFSDEIASDIAGATGFDLRVKFRDDYRLVRVTKPLTVTTADKWQFFRLDAGGSDEFGLYYDDVNDNFFKFEAYGKAIVTNGTSLNVTPLNYGEVVTTESSWTQNPGHPNQHRIITPDYSDWLGQQKYLALQFELEGETVYGWALLNVRADGQGYSMVDAAYYTKPDGPIVMGITNEDDMDQYLKPVVDIVLDKNQFVTGETANIEGVKSGVDVDAWEWVIVENGTETVFGNGPLTSYQFATPGNYTIRLNASNFYGVTTIEEQVVVTAATAQVDLAITAQKTDFDLNEEGTFVSASTGDIASYKWVVSKDGQEKFDGSDDQDLTYVFDEEGTFEIKLVVTATDNGVYEETIQVNVSDSGAVLSTDDISQLSVSPNPTDGRLNVQVTNSSSVTEITLLSLDGKEVMFKSFTPDMVNRGVELNLNNLSKGIYVIKVVNAEKQLSDKIVLK
;
A
#
# COMPACT_ATOMS: atom_id res chain seq x y z
N MET A 1 44.43 23.01 -64.05
CA MET A 1 45.67 23.38 -63.30
C MET A 1 45.21 23.99 -62.00
N LYS A 2 45.38 23.29 -60.86
CA LYS A 2 46.45 23.53 -59.86
C LYS A 2 46.38 24.94 -59.27
N SER A 3 46.47 25.21 -57.97
CA SER A 3 46.55 24.44 -56.72
C SER A 3 46.73 25.49 -55.61
N LYS A 4 46.30 25.20 -54.37
CA LYS A 4 46.77 25.81 -53.09
C LYS A 4 46.33 27.29 -52.92
N ILE A 5 45.72 27.73 -51.82
CA ILE A 5 46.14 27.62 -50.42
C ILE A 5 44.88 27.81 -49.55
N THR A 6 44.47 26.81 -48.78
CA THR A 6 43.88 27.01 -47.43
C THR A 6 44.02 25.71 -46.62
N LYS A 7 45.16 25.55 -45.96
CA LYS A 7 45.34 24.72 -44.76
C LYS A 7 45.65 25.71 -43.63
N THR A 8 45.25 25.37 -42.40
CA THR A 8 45.45 26.09 -41.12
C THR A 8 44.23 26.87 -40.61
N LEU A 9 43.14 26.15 -40.29
CA LEU A 9 42.17 26.52 -39.23
C LEU A 9 41.26 25.32 -38.84
N ILE A 10 41.78 24.09 -38.96
CA ILE A 10 41.18 22.84 -38.46
C ILE A 10 42.32 22.09 -37.76
N ALA A 11 42.68 22.49 -36.54
CA ALA A 11 43.69 21.81 -35.72
C ALA A 11 43.70 22.21 -34.22
N ALA A 12 42.64 22.82 -33.67
CA ALA A 12 42.67 23.30 -32.27
C ALA A 12 41.38 23.13 -31.45
N MET A 13 40.47 22.23 -31.85
CA MET A 13 39.33 21.75 -31.03
C MET A 13 39.05 20.26 -31.27
N VAL A 14 40.09 19.42 -31.32
CA VAL A 14 39.97 17.94 -31.42
C VAL A 14 40.94 17.25 -30.43
N ALA A 15 41.30 17.89 -29.31
CA ALA A 15 42.20 17.27 -28.33
C ALA A 15 41.90 17.71 -26.89
N ALA A 16 40.71 17.35 -26.42
CA ALA A 16 40.41 16.96 -25.05
C ALA A 16 39.36 15.85 -25.21
N GLY A 17 39.78 14.64 -25.61
CA GLY A 17 40.49 13.76 -24.70
C GLY A 17 39.52 12.95 -23.85
N LEU A 18 38.35 12.59 -24.37
CA LEU A 18 37.80 11.26 -24.06
C LEU A 18 38.85 10.28 -24.57
N SER A 19 39.51 9.61 -23.64
CA SER A 19 40.17 8.34 -23.96
C SER A 19 39.11 7.47 -24.64
N LEU A 20 39.16 7.40 -25.97
CA LEU A 20 38.85 6.16 -26.66
C LEU A 20 39.84 5.16 -26.08
N GLY A 21 39.46 4.59 -24.93
CA GLY A 21 40.07 3.37 -24.46
C GLY A 21 39.94 2.39 -25.60
N ASP A 22 41.05 1.74 -25.92
CA ASP A 22 41.14 0.76 -26.98
C ASP A 22 39.90 -0.16 -26.94
N LEU A 23 39.14 -0.19 -28.04
CA LEU A 23 38.12 -1.20 -28.32
C LEU A 23 38.83 -2.52 -28.70
N SER A 24 39.85 -2.91 -27.93
CA SER A 24 40.60 -4.17 -28.05
C SER A 24 40.29 -5.04 -26.84
N ALA A 25 39.08 -5.61 -26.86
CA ALA A 25 38.66 -6.84 -26.19
C ALA A 25 37.13 -6.95 -26.36
N GLN A 26 36.64 -7.18 -27.59
CA GLN A 26 35.24 -7.62 -27.78
C GLN A 26 35.18 -9.10 -27.38
N ASN A 27 34.68 -9.40 -26.18
CA ASN A 27 34.54 -10.78 -25.71
C ASN A 27 33.46 -11.50 -26.55
N GLY A 28 33.74 -12.74 -26.97
CA GLY A 28 32.79 -13.60 -27.69
C GLY A 28 31.59 -14.04 -26.84
N CYS A 29 30.77 -14.97 -27.35
CA CYS A 29 29.58 -15.51 -26.66
C CYS A 29 29.87 -15.88 -25.20
N GLN A 30 28.95 -15.53 -24.31
CA GLN A 30 29.06 -15.65 -22.85
C GLN A 30 28.32 -16.87 -22.28
N SER A 31 27.86 -17.78 -23.14
CA SER A 31 27.07 -18.94 -22.74
C SER A 31 27.85 -19.88 -21.80
N SER A 32 29.16 -20.06 -22.00
CA SER A 32 29.96 -20.95 -21.13
C SER A 32 30.11 -20.39 -19.70
N GLU A 33 30.29 -19.09 -19.59
CA GLU A 33 30.41 -18.32 -18.35
C GLU A 33 29.07 -18.30 -17.60
N ALA A 34 27.97 -18.08 -18.32
CA ALA A 34 26.61 -18.13 -17.78
C ALA A 34 26.31 -19.49 -17.14
N HIS A 35 26.67 -20.59 -17.81
CA HIS A 35 26.46 -21.94 -17.28
C HIS A 35 27.33 -22.22 -16.06
N LYS A 36 28.63 -21.90 -16.11
CA LYS A 36 29.53 -22.10 -14.96
C LYS A 36 29.03 -21.37 -13.73
N HIS A 37 28.67 -20.09 -13.89
CA HIS A 37 28.13 -19.28 -12.80
C HIS A 37 26.84 -19.85 -12.24
N LEU A 38 25.90 -20.27 -13.11
CA LEU A 38 24.64 -20.86 -12.65
C LEU A 38 24.84 -22.22 -11.96
N MET A 39 25.76 -23.05 -12.44
CA MET A 39 26.11 -24.33 -11.80
C MET A 39 26.80 -24.17 -10.44
N GLU A 40 27.53 -23.07 -10.22
CA GLU A 40 28.13 -22.73 -8.93
C GLU A 40 27.08 -22.31 -7.89
N MET A 41 26.07 -21.56 -8.33
CA MET A 41 25.00 -21.07 -7.45
C MET A 41 23.84 -22.05 -7.27
N ASN A 42 23.58 -22.91 -8.25
CA ASN A 42 22.44 -23.83 -8.27
C ASN A 42 22.90 -25.29 -8.50
N PRO A 43 23.06 -26.09 -7.42
CA PRO A 43 23.45 -27.49 -7.52
C PRO A 43 22.46 -28.37 -8.30
N GLU A 44 21.16 -28.07 -8.28
CA GLU A 44 20.16 -28.83 -9.03
C GLU A 44 20.31 -28.60 -10.54
N TYR A 45 20.56 -27.35 -10.94
CA TYR A 45 20.88 -27.01 -12.32
C TYR A 45 22.13 -27.74 -12.79
N ARG A 46 23.20 -27.76 -11.98
CA ARG A 46 24.43 -28.50 -12.30
C ARG A 46 24.16 -29.98 -12.54
N ASP A 47 23.45 -30.63 -11.63
CA ASP A 47 23.15 -32.06 -11.74
C ASP A 47 22.27 -32.37 -12.97
N ALA A 48 21.30 -31.49 -13.29
CA ALA A 48 20.46 -31.63 -14.47
C ALA A 48 21.26 -31.43 -15.77
N PHE A 49 22.08 -30.39 -15.83
CA PHE A 49 22.95 -30.06 -16.96
C PHE A 49 23.96 -31.17 -17.26
N GLU A 50 24.65 -31.69 -16.23
CA GLU A 50 25.62 -32.77 -16.39
C GLU A 50 24.95 -34.06 -16.91
N LYS A 51 23.78 -34.44 -16.36
CA LYS A 51 23.01 -35.60 -16.83
C LYS A 51 22.52 -35.45 -18.26
N SER A 52 22.02 -34.26 -18.62
CA SER A 52 21.62 -33.93 -19.99
C SER A 52 22.79 -34.06 -20.95
N ARG A 53 23.95 -33.47 -20.60
CA ARG A 53 25.17 -33.53 -21.41
C ARG A 53 25.69 -34.96 -21.60
N GLU A 54 25.79 -35.75 -20.53
CA GLU A 54 26.21 -37.16 -20.63
C GLU A 54 25.31 -37.96 -21.55
N ARG A 55 24.01 -37.69 -21.49
CA ARG A 55 23.02 -38.41 -22.29
C ARG A 55 23.06 -38.00 -23.75
N ASP A 56 23.16 -36.71 -24.04
CA ASP A 56 23.20 -36.17 -25.40
C ASP A 56 24.49 -36.56 -26.14
N LEU A 57 25.55 -36.95 -25.41
CA LEU A 57 26.77 -37.54 -25.99
C LEU A 57 26.61 -39.04 -26.29
N SER A 58 25.64 -39.71 -25.66
CA SER A 58 25.41 -41.16 -25.77
C SER A 58 24.32 -41.55 -26.78
N ALA A 59 23.40 -40.64 -27.10
CA ALA A 59 22.35 -40.85 -28.07
C ALA A 59 22.85 -40.58 -29.50
N ARG A 60 22.64 -41.54 -30.41
CA ARG A 60 23.01 -41.46 -31.83
C ARG A 60 21.95 -42.11 -32.69
N THR A 61 20.74 -41.55 -32.67
CA THR A 61 19.66 -41.97 -33.57
C THR A 61 19.36 -40.85 -34.57
N SER A 62 19.05 -41.19 -35.82
CA SER A 62 18.64 -40.22 -36.84
C SER A 62 17.32 -39.56 -36.44
N ALA A 63 17.31 -38.24 -36.28
CA ALA A 63 16.12 -37.46 -35.95
C ALA A 63 15.18 -37.30 -37.17
N ASP A 64 13.89 -37.08 -36.94
CA ASP A 64 12.93 -36.82 -38.02
C ASP A 64 13.07 -35.38 -38.51
N VAL A 65 13.46 -35.25 -39.78
CA VAL A 65 13.70 -33.98 -40.49
C VAL A 65 12.79 -33.86 -41.73
N SER A 66 11.71 -34.63 -41.78
CA SER A 66 10.79 -34.69 -42.93
C SER A 66 10.00 -33.39 -43.12
N THR A 67 9.74 -32.64 -42.06
CA THR A 67 9.01 -31.36 -42.07
C THR A 67 9.84 -30.23 -41.45
N VAL A 68 9.42 -28.99 -41.74
CA VAL A 68 9.99 -27.80 -41.10
C VAL A 68 9.38 -27.65 -39.71
N LYS A 69 10.20 -27.59 -38.65
CA LYS A 69 9.74 -27.31 -37.28
C LYS A 69 9.68 -25.80 -37.09
N VAL A 70 8.48 -25.27 -36.84
CA VAL A 70 8.23 -23.84 -36.63
C VAL A 70 8.22 -23.55 -35.13
N PHE A 71 8.85 -22.45 -34.71
CA PHE A 71 8.92 -22.04 -33.30
C PHE A 71 8.40 -20.60 -33.13
N PRO A 72 7.42 -20.36 -32.23
CA PRO A 72 6.97 -19.02 -31.89
C PRO A 72 8.06 -18.27 -31.12
N ILE A 73 8.43 -17.06 -31.56
CA ILE A 73 9.45 -16.22 -30.93
C ILE A 73 8.85 -14.91 -30.42
N VAL A 74 9.36 -14.41 -29.30
CA VAL A 74 8.99 -13.13 -28.72
C VAL A 74 10.27 -12.35 -28.36
N PHE A 75 10.31 -11.07 -28.73
CA PHE A 75 11.36 -10.16 -28.32
C PHE A 75 10.92 -9.35 -27.10
N HIS A 76 11.79 -9.26 -26.09
CA HIS A 76 11.64 -8.42 -24.91
C HIS A 76 12.75 -7.39 -24.90
N VAL A 77 12.49 -6.19 -25.43
CA VAL A 77 13.47 -5.10 -25.45
C VAL A 77 13.49 -4.44 -24.07
N ILE A 78 14.61 -4.59 -23.37
CA ILE A 78 14.83 -3.97 -22.07
C ILE A 78 15.58 -2.66 -22.31
N GLU A 79 14.93 -1.53 -22.07
CA GLU A 79 15.46 -0.20 -22.39
C GLU A 79 15.66 0.70 -21.17
N ASP A 80 16.56 1.67 -21.22
CA ASP A 80 16.75 2.70 -20.19
C ASP A 80 17.28 4.00 -20.81
N GLY A 81 16.61 4.46 -21.87
CA GLY A 81 16.91 5.76 -22.48
C GLY A 81 18.13 5.81 -23.38
N GLY A 82 18.61 4.68 -23.91
CA GLY A 82 19.90 4.54 -24.60
C GLY A 82 19.88 3.80 -25.95
N VAL A 83 21.02 3.23 -26.33
CA VAL A 83 21.27 2.54 -27.62
C VAL A 83 20.54 1.20 -27.77
N GLU A 84 19.89 0.75 -26.72
CA GLU A 84 19.08 -0.47 -26.65
C GLU A 84 17.64 -0.27 -27.12
N GLU A 85 17.19 0.98 -27.28
CA GLU A 85 15.89 1.34 -27.88
C GLU A 85 15.88 1.06 -29.41
N ILE A 86 16.12 -0.18 -29.79
CA ILE A 86 16.19 -0.58 -31.21
C ILE A 86 14.81 -0.64 -31.84
N SER A 87 14.71 -0.28 -33.12
CA SER A 87 13.44 -0.26 -33.85
C SER A 87 12.85 -1.66 -34.09
N ASP A 88 11.53 -1.76 -34.23
CA ASP A 88 10.85 -3.01 -34.62
C ASP A 88 11.38 -3.54 -35.96
N THR A 89 11.71 -2.65 -36.90
CA THR A 89 12.35 -3.03 -38.17
C THR A 89 13.67 -3.78 -37.96
N GLN A 90 14.52 -3.32 -37.04
CA GLN A 90 15.80 -3.98 -36.74
C GLN A 90 15.57 -5.39 -36.15
N LEU A 91 14.54 -5.56 -35.32
CA LEU A 91 14.14 -6.86 -34.76
C LEU A 91 13.60 -7.81 -35.84
N LEU A 92 12.74 -7.31 -36.73
CA LEU A 92 12.17 -8.08 -37.83
C LEU A 92 13.25 -8.53 -38.82
N GLU A 93 14.22 -7.66 -39.12
CA GLU A 93 15.38 -8.00 -39.93
C GLU A 93 16.28 -9.05 -39.25
N ALA A 94 16.43 -8.99 -37.92
CA ALA A 94 17.15 -10.01 -37.16
C ALA A 94 16.48 -11.38 -37.29
N LEU A 95 15.15 -11.42 -37.19
CA LEU A 95 14.36 -12.64 -37.36
C LEU A 95 14.43 -13.19 -38.79
N GLU A 96 14.39 -12.31 -39.80
CA GLU A 96 14.58 -12.69 -41.20
C GLU A 96 15.97 -13.32 -41.40
N GLN A 97 17.03 -12.67 -40.88
CA GLN A 97 18.41 -13.17 -40.95
C GLN A 97 18.56 -14.56 -40.29
N VAL A 98 17.98 -14.76 -39.10
CA VAL A 98 17.97 -16.06 -38.42
C VAL A 98 17.33 -17.12 -39.30
N ASN A 99 16.17 -16.83 -39.91
CA ASN A 99 15.51 -17.76 -40.81
C ASN A 99 16.30 -18.02 -42.09
N GLU A 100 17.00 -17.02 -42.64
CA GLU A 100 17.91 -17.23 -43.76
C GLU A 100 19.03 -18.22 -43.39
N ASP A 101 19.65 -18.05 -42.23
CA ASP A 101 20.78 -18.87 -41.76
C ASP A 101 20.33 -20.32 -41.42
N PHE A 102 19.28 -20.48 -40.61
CA PHE A 102 18.75 -21.81 -40.25
C PHE A 102 18.21 -22.57 -41.46
N ARG A 103 17.70 -21.86 -42.48
CA ARG A 103 17.15 -22.48 -43.71
C ARG A 103 18.16 -22.61 -44.85
N ALA A 104 19.44 -22.30 -44.62
CA ALA A 104 20.49 -22.31 -45.65
C ALA A 104 20.14 -21.44 -46.89
N LYS A 105 19.47 -20.32 -46.66
CA LYS A 105 19.06 -19.33 -47.66
C LYS A 105 19.89 -18.04 -47.59
N ASN A 106 20.78 -17.91 -46.60
CA ASN A 106 21.71 -16.79 -46.48
C ASN A 106 22.61 -16.71 -47.73
N ALA A 107 22.88 -15.50 -48.21
CA ALA A 107 23.61 -15.28 -49.46
C ALA A 107 25.01 -15.98 -49.49
N GLY A 108 25.69 -15.99 -48.35
CA GLY A 108 27.00 -16.64 -48.19
C GLY A 108 26.99 -18.17 -48.22
N PHE A 109 25.84 -18.84 -48.18
CA PHE A 109 25.76 -20.31 -48.23
C PHE A 109 26.34 -20.89 -49.53
N SER A 110 26.24 -20.12 -50.63
CA SER A 110 26.85 -20.50 -51.92
C SER A 110 28.38 -20.43 -51.93
N GLU A 111 28.97 -19.75 -50.94
CA GLU A 111 30.40 -19.51 -50.76
C GLU A 111 31.03 -20.44 -49.71
N VAL A 112 30.26 -21.42 -49.19
CA VAL A 112 30.79 -22.49 -48.34
C VAL A 112 31.99 -23.15 -49.03
N PHE A 113 33.08 -23.34 -48.30
CA PHE A 113 34.29 -23.96 -48.81
C PHE A 113 34.02 -25.38 -49.33
N ASP A 114 34.69 -25.76 -50.42
CA ASP A 114 34.45 -27.03 -51.12
C ASP A 114 34.58 -28.27 -50.20
N ALA A 115 35.43 -28.19 -49.16
CA ALA A 115 35.59 -29.24 -48.16
C ALA A 115 34.33 -29.47 -47.31
N PHE A 116 33.51 -28.44 -47.09
CA PHE A 116 32.35 -28.47 -46.20
C PHE A 116 31.00 -28.48 -46.93
N LYS A 117 30.97 -28.23 -48.25
CA LYS A 117 29.74 -28.37 -49.07
C LYS A 117 28.98 -29.68 -48.86
N PRO A 118 29.63 -30.86 -48.70
CA PRO A 118 28.92 -32.11 -48.50
C PRO A 118 28.18 -32.23 -47.14
N ILE A 119 28.59 -31.44 -46.15
CA ILE A 119 28.03 -31.47 -44.79
C ILE A 119 27.14 -30.26 -44.50
N ALA A 120 27.24 -29.17 -45.27
CA ALA A 120 26.39 -27.98 -45.13
C ALA A 120 24.91 -28.27 -45.45
N VAL A 121 23.98 -27.80 -44.61
CA VAL A 121 22.58 -28.24 -44.68
C VAL A 121 21.56 -27.13 -44.34
N ASP A 122 20.34 -27.26 -44.91
CA ASP A 122 19.11 -26.64 -44.38
C ASP A 122 18.71 -27.38 -43.10
N THR A 123 18.67 -26.68 -41.97
CA THR A 123 18.33 -27.28 -40.68
C THR A 123 16.85 -27.64 -40.57
N ARG A 124 15.98 -27.14 -41.45
CA ARG A 124 14.52 -27.33 -41.37
C ARG A 124 13.90 -26.76 -40.08
N ILE A 125 14.51 -25.75 -39.49
CA ILE A 125 13.96 -25.00 -38.35
C ILE A 125 13.61 -23.58 -38.81
N GLU A 126 12.45 -23.08 -38.40
CA GLU A 126 11.97 -21.74 -38.74
C GLU A 126 11.37 -21.06 -37.51
N PHE A 127 11.65 -19.78 -37.32
CA PHE A 127 11.15 -18.98 -36.20
C PHE A 127 10.14 -17.96 -36.72
N ARG A 128 9.03 -17.76 -36.01
CA ARG A 128 8.00 -16.80 -36.39
C ARG A 128 7.55 -15.98 -35.20
N LEU A 129 7.41 -14.69 -35.41
CA LEU A 129 6.98 -13.77 -34.37
C LEU A 129 5.59 -14.15 -33.88
N ALA A 130 5.45 -14.31 -32.57
CA ALA A 130 4.19 -14.64 -31.92
C ALA A 130 3.08 -13.66 -32.34
N LYS A 131 1.89 -14.19 -32.58
CA LYS A 131 0.68 -13.42 -32.94
C LYS A 131 -0.34 -13.37 -31.83
N PHE A 132 -0.24 -14.27 -30.86
CA PHE A 132 -1.03 -14.25 -29.64
C PHE A 132 -0.12 -14.37 -28.41
N ASP A 133 -0.39 -13.55 -27.40
CA ASP A 133 0.29 -13.58 -26.11
C ASP A 133 -0.18 -14.77 -25.25
N PRO A 134 0.41 -15.02 -24.07
CA PRO A 134 0.03 -16.14 -23.21
C PRO A 134 -1.43 -16.11 -22.73
N GLN A 135 -2.08 -14.93 -22.75
CA GLN A 135 -3.48 -14.73 -22.39
C GLN A 135 -4.43 -14.94 -23.59
N GLY A 136 -3.89 -15.14 -24.79
CA GLY A 136 -4.65 -15.34 -26.03
C GLY A 136 -5.01 -14.04 -26.76
N ASN A 137 -4.46 -12.90 -26.32
CA ASN A 137 -4.70 -11.62 -26.99
C ASN A 137 -3.76 -11.44 -28.18
N PRO A 138 -4.20 -10.77 -29.25
CA PRO A 138 -3.30 -10.40 -30.35
C PRO A 138 -2.10 -9.59 -29.86
N THR A 139 -0.92 -9.92 -30.37
CA THR A 139 0.33 -9.25 -30.02
C THR A 139 1.19 -9.05 -31.27
N THR A 140 2.06 -8.05 -31.23
CA THR A 140 3.14 -7.89 -32.21
C THR A 140 4.25 -8.90 -31.99
N GLY A 141 4.31 -9.57 -30.83
CA GLY A 141 5.41 -10.44 -30.43
C GLY A 141 6.67 -9.67 -30.00
N ILE A 142 6.54 -8.37 -29.76
CA ILE A 142 7.60 -7.48 -29.27
C ILE A 142 7.08 -6.78 -28.03
N ASN A 143 7.72 -7.02 -26.88
CA ASN A 143 7.49 -6.31 -25.64
C ASN A 143 8.62 -5.32 -25.40
N ARG A 144 8.30 -4.14 -24.85
CA ARG A 144 9.29 -3.13 -24.45
C ARG A 144 9.15 -2.84 -22.96
N VAL A 145 10.24 -3.00 -22.22
CA VAL A 145 10.27 -2.90 -20.75
C VAL A 145 11.41 -1.98 -20.36
N GLN A 146 11.11 -0.86 -19.71
CA GLN A 146 12.18 0.01 -19.24
C GLN A 146 12.76 -0.50 -17.91
N SER A 147 14.06 -0.74 -17.85
CA SER A 147 14.76 -1.16 -16.64
C SER A 147 16.27 -0.90 -16.72
N PRO A 148 16.91 -0.43 -15.63
CA PRO A 148 18.36 -0.30 -15.56
C PRO A 148 19.09 -1.65 -15.63
N LEU A 149 18.37 -2.79 -15.49
CA LEU A 149 18.93 -4.12 -15.75
C LEU A 149 19.38 -4.30 -17.21
N THR A 150 19.06 -3.37 -18.11
CA THR A 150 19.61 -3.36 -19.48
C THR A 150 21.14 -3.22 -19.51
N ASP A 151 21.76 -2.62 -18.49
CA ASP A 151 23.22 -2.47 -18.37
C ASP A 151 23.92 -3.72 -17.80
N ASP A 152 23.16 -4.55 -17.10
CA ASP A 152 23.62 -5.71 -16.38
C ASP A 152 22.47 -6.71 -16.36
N ALA A 153 22.37 -7.50 -17.44
CA ALA A 153 21.25 -8.40 -17.69
C ALA A 153 21.14 -9.58 -16.70
N GLY A 154 21.77 -9.47 -15.53
CA GLY A 154 21.66 -10.40 -14.41
C GLY A 154 22.68 -11.54 -14.44
N GLN A 155 23.72 -11.44 -15.27
CA GLN A 155 24.79 -12.44 -15.31
C GLN A 155 25.68 -12.28 -14.06
N GLY A 156 25.24 -12.84 -12.92
CA GLY A 156 25.99 -12.72 -11.66
C GLY A 156 25.20 -12.79 -10.36
N THR A 157 23.89 -12.54 -10.37
CA THR A 157 23.17 -12.10 -9.14
C THR A 157 22.46 -13.20 -8.35
N GLY A 158 22.49 -14.46 -8.78
CA GLY A 158 21.74 -15.55 -8.14
C GLY A 158 20.23 -15.54 -8.39
N GLY A 159 19.68 -14.45 -8.96
CA GLY A 159 18.29 -14.35 -9.47
C GLY A 159 18.18 -14.59 -10.98
N TYR A 160 17.01 -14.35 -11.59
CA TYR A 160 16.79 -14.59 -13.03
C TYR A 160 17.07 -13.36 -13.92
N GLY A 161 17.45 -12.21 -13.34
CA GLY A 161 17.88 -11.02 -14.07
C GLY A 161 16.76 -10.35 -14.86
N VAL A 162 17.01 -10.00 -16.12
CA VAL A 162 15.98 -9.43 -17.02
C VAL A 162 14.78 -10.36 -17.25
N ARG A 163 14.94 -11.66 -16.97
CA ARG A 163 13.87 -12.67 -17.10
C ARG A 163 12.83 -12.58 -15.97
N ASP A 164 13.15 -11.95 -14.84
CA ASP A 164 12.18 -11.66 -13.78
C ASP A 164 11.34 -10.42 -14.09
N LEU A 165 11.84 -9.53 -14.96
CA LEU A 165 11.09 -8.36 -15.42
C LEU A 165 9.96 -8.77 -16.36
N ILE A 166 10.26 -9.65 -17.30
CA ILE A 166 9.32 -10.12 -18.31
C ILE A 166 9.76 -11.47 -18.87
N ARG A 167 8.81 -12.39 -18.99
CA ARG A 167 8.99 -13.70 -19.62
C ARG A 167 7.63 -14.25 -20.03
N TRP A 168 7.55 -14.84 -21.22
CA TRP A 168 6.41 -15.66 -21.63
C TRP A 168 6.71 -17.13 -21.41
N GLU A 169 5.65 -17.95 -21.33
CA GLU A 169 5.79 -19.37 -20.97
C GLU A 169 6.84 -20.07 -21.85
N THR A 170 7.88 -20.58 -21.20
CA THR A 170 9.09 -21.10 -21.85
C THR A 170 8.89 -22.46 -22.50
N SER A 171 7.72 -23.09 -22.32
CA SER A 171 7.30 -24.25 -23.11
C SER A 171 6.59 -23.86 -24.41
N ASP A 172 6.17 -22.61 -24.55
CA ASP A 172 5.29 -22.18 -25.65
C ASP A 172 6.00 -21.19 -26.59
N TYR A 173 6.93 -20.40 -26.06
CA TYR A 173 7.63 -19.33 -26.78
C TYR A 173 9.15 -19.36 -26.59
N VAL A 174 9.88 -19.05 -27.66
CA VAL A 174 11.30 -18.72 -27.63
C VAL A 174 11.45 -17.27 -27.17
N ASN A 175 11.94 -17.08 -25.94
CA ASN A 175 12.09 -15.75 -25.34
C ASN A 175 13.47 -15.16 -25.69
N ILE A 176 13.49 -13.95 -26.28
CA ILE A 176 14.71 -13.21 -26.60
C ILE A 176 14.70 -11.87 -25.87
N TRP A 177 15.61 -11.65 -24.91
CA TRP A 177 15.77 -10.35 -24.26
C TRP A 177 16.83 -9.53 -24.97
N VAL A 178 16.46 -8.35 -25.46
CA VAL A 178 17.39 -7.40 -26.05
C VAL A 178 17.76 -6.36 -25.01
N VAL A 179 19.04 -6.19 -24.71
CA VAL A 179 19.56 -5.34 -23.63
C VAL A 179 20.66 -4.41 -24.16
N ARG A 180 21.10 -3.42 -23.38
CA ARG A 180 22.27 -2.59 -23.70
C ARG A 180 23.54 -3.41 -23.63
N SER A 181 23.68 -4.21 -22.58
CA SER A 181 24.82 -5.10 -22.37
C SER A 181 24.39 -6.42 -21.74
N ALA A 182 24.69 -7.54 -22.41
CA ALA A 182 24.42 -8.89 -21.89
C ALA A 182 25.27 -9.26 -20.67
N GLU A 183 26.38 -8.56 -20.41
CA GLU A 183 27.28 -8.79 -19.29
C GLU A 183 27.65 -7.48 -18.57
N LYS A 184 27.73 -7.51 -17.24
CA LYS A 184 28.23 -6.38 -16.45
C LYS A 184 29.69 -6.08 -16.81
N SER A 185 30.01 -4.80 -17.01
CA SER A 185 31.39 -4.25 -17.13
C SER A 185 32.18 -4.47 -18.42
N ASN A 186 31.76 -5.33 -19.37
CA ASN A 186 32.55 -5.63 -20.58
C ASN A 186 31.79 -5.58 -21.92
N ASN A 187 30.52 -5.15 -21.96
CA ASN A 187 29.72 -5.10 -23.20
C ASN A 187 29.65 -6.46 -23.93
N GLY A 188 29.38 -7.55 -23.19
CA GLY A 188 29.27 -8.90 -23.75
C GLY A 188 28.22 -8.98 -24.87
N SER A 189 28.43 -9.83 -25.86
CA SER A 189 27.57 -9.93 -27.05
C SER A 189 26.19 -10.52 -26.73
N ALA A 190 26.17 -11.75 -26.25
CA ALA A 190 24.96 -12.50 -25.96
C ALA A 190 25.27 -13.77 -25.14
N TYR A 191 24.22 -14.40 -24.60
CA TYR A 191 24.27 -15.75 -24.06
C TYR A 191 22.91 -16.45 -24.15
N ALA A 192 22.94 -17.78 -24.21
CA ALA A 192 21.80 -18.66 -24.18
C ALA A 192 22.04 -19.82 -23.20
N PHE A 193 20.94 -20.43 -22.74
CA PHE A 193 20.99 -21.66 -21.95
C PHE A 193 20.69 -22.90 -22.81
N TYR A 194 21.45 -23.99 -22.59
CA TYR A 194 21.16 -25.28 -23.22
C TYR A 194 19.81 -25.82 -22.71
N PRO A 195 19.09 -26.62 -23.51
CA PRO A 195 17.95 -27.35 -22.99
C PRO A 195 18.44 -28.40 -21.97
N THR A 196 17.74 -28.54 -20.83
CA THR A 196 18.09 -29.49 -19.77
C THR A 196 16.84 -30.22 -19.27
N ASP A 197 17.05 -31.34 -18.57
CA ASP A 197 15.98 -32.08 -17.87
C ASP A 197 15.47 -31.36 -16.60
N ASN A 198 15.96 -30.15 -16.30
CA ASN A 198 15.50 -29.37 -15.15
C ASN A 198 14.01 -29.02 -15.32
N THR A 199 13.23 -29.02 -14.24
CA THR A 199 11.83 -28.58 -14.25
C THR A 199 11.67 -27.06 -14.04
N ASN A 200 12.75 -26.36 -13.69
CA ASN A 200 12.78 -24.91 -13.54
C ASN A 200 13.28 -24.26 -14.84
N TYR A 201 12.36 -24.05 -15.78
CA TYR A 201 12.62 -23.51 -17.12
C TYR A 201 12.80 -21.99 -17.15
N ASN A 202 12.78 -21.32 -16.00
CA ASN A 202 12.82 -19.86 -15.90
C ASN A 202 14.12 -19.22 -16.42
N TYR A 203 15.16 -20.02 -16.70
CA TYR A 203 16.42 -19.58 -17.32
C TYR A 203 16.39 -19.64 -18.86
N ASP A 204 15.44 -20.37 -19.46
CA ASP A 204 15.41 -20.65 -20.90
C ASP A 204 15.26 -19.38 -21.76
N GLY A 205 15.93 -19.39 -22.92
CA GLY A 205 15.92 -18.31 -23.90
C GLY A 205 17.29 -17.65 -24.10
N VAL A 206 17.30 -16.55 -24.85
CA VAL A 206 18.51 -15.85 -25.29
C VAL A 206 18.51 -14.42 -24.74
N VAL A 207 19.63 -13.97 -24.19
CA VAL A 207 19.85 -12.56 -23.86
C VAL A 207 20.91 -12.02 -24.80
N ILE A 208 20.62 -10.94 -25.50
CA ILE A 208 21.46 -10.39 -26.56
C ILE A 208 21.57 -8.87 -26.44
N SER A 209 22.78 -8.35 -26.63
CA SER A 209 23.01 -6.91 -26.66
C SER A 209 22.42 -6.30 -27.93
N SER A 210 21.94 -5.06 -27.84
CA SER A 210 21.27 -4.36 -28.94
C SER A 210 22.18 -4.19 -30.16
N TRP A 211 23.47 -3.94 -29.94
CA TRP A 211 24.49 -3.84 -30.99
C TRP A 211 24.77 -5.18 -31.69
N ALA A 212 24.38 -6.31 -31.10
CA ALA A 212 24.53 -7.65 -31.65
C ALA A 212 23.24 -8.16 -32.33
N THR A 213 22.17 -7.36 -32.34
CA THR A 213 20.84 -7.76 -32.83
C THR A 213 20.52 -7.11 -34.17
N GLY A 214 20.29 -7.93 -35.21
CA GLY A 214 19.90 -7.46 -36.54
C GLY A 214 21.07 -6.96 -37.39
N ARG A 215 20.76 -6.43 -38.57
CA ARG A 215 21.75 -5.99 -39.59
C ARG A 215 21.68 -4.50 -39.94
N SER A 216 20.88 -3.74 -39.21
CA SER A 216 20.68 -2.29 -39.38
C SER A 216 20.62 -1.59 -38.01
N GLY A 217 20.39 -0.28 -38.02
CA GLY A 217 20.21 0.51 -36.80
C GLY A 217 21.47 0.53 -35.94
N THR A 218 21.39 -0.02 -34.73
CA THR A 218 22.48 -0.05 -33.76
C THR A 218 23.42 -1.25 -33.93
N ALA A 219 23.07 -2.19 -34.82
CA ALA A 219 23.87 -3.37 -35.07
C ALA A 219 25.28 -3.04 -35.58
N THR A 220 26.29 -3.73 -35.05
CA THR A 220 27.67 -3.57 -35.49
C THR A 220 27.92 -4.38 -36.77
N GLU A 221 28.48 -3.73 -37.80
CA GLU A 221 28.77 -4.36 -39.09
C GLU A 221 29.70 -5.58 -38.93
N GLY A 222 29.30 -6.72 -39.49
CA GLY A 222 30.04 -7.99 -39.40
C GLY A 222 29.73 -8.85 -38.17
N TRP A 223 28.80 -8.42 -37.29
CA TRP A 223 28.44 -9.16 -36.07
C TRP A 223 26.95 -9.53 -35.99
N TYR A 224 26.21 -9.38 -37.08
CA TYR A 224 24.76 -9.56 -37.15
C TYR A 224 24.27 -11.02 -37.10
N LYS A 225 25.18 -11.99 -36.97
CA LYS A 225 24.88 -13.44 -36.91
C LYS A 225 24.97 -14.03 -35.50
N ILE A 226 25.20 -13.18 -34.49
CA ILE A 226 25.29 -13.60 -33.09
C ILE A 226 23.98 -14.24 -32.62
N LEU A 227 22.82 -13.69 -33.02
CA LEU A 227 21.53 -14.31 -32.65
C LEU A 227 21.38 -15.73 -33.21
N THR A 228 21.87 -15.98 -34.43
CA THR A 228 21.91 -17.34 -35.02
C THR A 228 22.78 -18.29 -34.18
N HIS A 229 23.95 -17.82 -33.73
CA HIS A 229 24.85 -18.58 -32.85
C HIS A 229 24.17 -18.96 -31.52
N GLU A 230 23.55 -18.00 -30.84
CA GLU A 230 22.87 -18.24 -29.57
C GLU A 230 21.64 -19.14 -29.70
N LEU A 231 20.88 -19.01 -30.79
CA LEU A 231 19.79 -19.93 -31.09
C LEU A 231 20.30 -21.34 -31.38
N GLY A 232 21.54 -21.48 -31.86
CA GLY A 232 22.25 -22.75 -31.94
C GLY A 232 22.48 -23.38 -30.57
N HIS A 233 22.97 -22.61 -29.58
CA HIS A 233 23.08 -23.06 -28.19
C HIS A 233 21.73 -23.42 -27.57
N TRP A 234 20.72 -22.57 -27.76
CA TRP A 234 19.33 -22.83 -27.34
C TRP A 234 18.78 -24.13 -27.96
N ALA A 235 19.22 -24.47 -29.18
CA ALA A 235 18.92 -25.71 -29.89
C ALA A 235 19.93 -26.85 -29.60
N ASN A 236 20.69 -26.76 -28.52
CA ASN A 236 21.60 -27.79 -28.00
C ASN A 236 22.93 -27.97 -28.76
N LEU A 237 23.42 -26.97 -29.48
CA LEU A 237 24.72 -27.03 -30.14
C LEU A 237 25.83 -26.45 -29.27
N PRO A 238 26.92 -27.20 -28.99
CA PRO A 238 28.13 -26.63 -28.41
C PRO A 238 28.94 -25.82 -29.42
N HIS A 239 29.91 -25.05 -28.92
CA HIS A 239 30.97 -24.52 -29.77
C HIS A 239 31.72 -25.65 -30.46
N VAL A 240 32.17 -25.44 -31.70
CA VAL A 240 32.82 -26.48 -32.54
C VAL A 240 34.14 -27.01 -31.98
N TRP A 241 34.78 -26.28 -31.07
CA TRP A 241 36.01 -26.68 -30.38
C TRP A 241 35.76 -27.36 -29.02
N GLY A 242 34.49 -27.60 -28.66
CA GLY A 242 34.08 -28.15 -27.38
C GLY A 242 33.78 -27.09 -26.31
N GLY A 243 33.52 -27.55 -25.08
CA GLY A 243 33.04 -26.71 -23.97
C GLY A 243 34.01 -26.53 -22.81
N THR A 244 35.16 -27.21 -22.83
CA THR A 244 36.10 -27.24 -21.70
C THR A 244 37.12 -26.11 -21.76
N TYR A 245 37.61 -25.80 -22.97
CA TYR A 245 38.62 -24.78 -23.22
C TYR A 245 38.06 -23.71 -24.18
N GLY A 246 38.64 -22.51 -24.15
CA GLY A 246 38.25 -21.43 -25.05
C GLY A 246 38.78 -21.63 -26.48
N PRO A 247 38.35 -20.78 -27.43
CA PRO A 247 38.89 -20.79 -28.78
C PRO A 247 40.38 -20.42 -28.79
N ASP A 248 41.09 -20.75 -29.88
CA ASP A 248 42.55 -20.63 -30.04
C ASP A 248 43.40 -21.45 -29.02
N ASP A 249 42.77 -22.29 -28.18
CA ASP A 249 43.48 -23.13 -27.20
C ASP A 249 43.80 -24.51 -27.78
N THR A 250 45.08 -24.82 -27.93
CA THR A 250 45.53 -26.15 -28.41
C THR A 250 45.04 -27.34 -27.57
N ARG A 251 44.60 -27.12 -26.33
CA ARG A 251 44.00 -28.17 -25.48
C ARG A 251 42.61 -28.59 -25.97
N SER A 252 41.90 -27.73 -26.71
CA SER A 252 40.62 -28.04 -27.34
C SER A 252 40.70 -29.21 -28.31
N CYS A 253 41.88 -29.52 -28.87
CA CYS A 253 42.08 -30.75 -29.64
C CYS A 253 41.85 -32.07 -28.87
N SER A 254 41.73 -32.00 -27.54
CA SER A 254 41.38 -33.14 -26.68
C SER A 254 39.93 -33.08 -26.16
N ASP A 255 39.14 -32.12 -26.63
CA ASP A 255 37.69 -31.97 -26.40
C ASP A 255 36.95 -32.11 -27.74
N ASP A 256 35.62 -32.15 -27.70
CA ASP A 256 34.77 -32.34 -28.89
C ASP A 256 33.39 -31.69 -28.65
N ASP A 257 32.72 -31.23 -29.71
CA ASP A 257 31.37 -30.64 -29.64
C ASP A 257 30.27 -31.72 -29.62
N GLY A 258 30.65 -32.99 -29.73
CA GLY A 258 29.74 -34.14 -29.72
C GLY A 258 29.00 -34.34 -31.04
N VAL A 259 29.40 -33.65 -32.12
CA VAL A 259 28.79 -33.75 -33.44
C VAL A 259 29.78 -34.42 -34.41
N SER A 260 29.35 -35.50 -35.07
CA SER A 260 30.32 -36.36 -35.77
C SER A 260 30.88 -35.79 -37.08
N ASP A 261 30.22 -34.79 -37.67
CA ASP A 261 30.59 -34.21 -38.96
C ASP A 261 31.16 -32.79 -38.87
N THR A 262 31.28 -32.24 -37.66
CA THR A 262 32.08 -31.06 -37.34
C THR A 262 33.54 -31.51 -37.12
N PRO A 263 34.49 -31.08 -37.96
CA PRO A 263 35.90 -31.44 -37.76
C PRO A 263 36.44 -30.87 -36.45
N ASN A 264 37.17 -31.69 -35.69
CA ASN A 264 37.81 -31.24 -34.44
C ASN A 264 38.77 -30.08 -34.70
N THR A 265 38.61 -28.99 -33.97
CA THR A 265 39.26 -27.69 -34.18
C THR A 265 39.59 -27.04 -32.84
N ILE A 266 40.53 -26.11 -32.82
CA ILE A 266 40.73 -25.21 -31.67
C ILE A 266 39.80 -23.99 -31.69
N GLY A 267 39.06 -23.77 -32.80
CA GLY A 267 38.19 -22.60 -33.00
C GLY A 267 38.97 -21.30 -33.21
N ALA A 268 38.34 -20.28 -33.81
CA ALA A 268 38.96 -18.97 -34.03
C ALA A 268 38.50 -17.94 -33.00
N GLY A 269 39.39 -17.46 -32.12
CA GLY A 269 39.06 -16.59 -30.98
C GLY A 269 38.77 -15.11 -31.27
N GLY A 270 38.15 -14.77 -32.40
CA GLY A 270 37.78 -13.39 -32.73
C GLY A 270 38.91 -12.57 -33.38
N ALA A 271 38.79 -11.24 -33.36
CA ALA A 271 39.59 -10.31 -34.18
C ALA A 271 41.11 -10.34 -33.97
N ASP A 272 41.55 -10.77 -32.79
CA ASP A 272 42.96 -10.88 -32.43
C ASP A 272 43.54 -12.29 -32.65
N SER A 273 42.70 -13.24 -33.09
CA SER A 273 43.15 -14.61 -33.39
C SER A 273 44.13 -14.61 -34.57
N PRO A 274 45.26 -15.36 -34.49
CA PRO A 274 46.13 -15.56 -35.64
C PRO A 274 45.43 -16.33 -36.78
N TYR A 275 44.27 -16.92 -36.50
CA TYR A 275 43.38 -17.62 -37.43
C TYR A 275 42.23 -16.73 -37.93
N TRP A 276 42.28 -15.42 -37.65
CA TRP A 276 41.29 -14.42 -38.10
C TRP A 276 41.61 -13.79 -39.46
N GLN A 277 42.88 -13.85 -39.90
CA GLN A 277 43.37 -13.06 -41.04
C GLN A 277 43.51 -13.94 -42.29
N ASP A 278 42.67 -13.61 -43.29
CA ASP A 278 42.56 -14.16 -44.64
C ASP A 278 41.70 -15.43 -44.77
N ASN A 279 40.90 -15.50 -45.85
CA ASN A 279 40.02 -16.61 -46.27
C ASN A 279 40.82 -17.88 -46.64
N GLU A 280 41.75 -18.30 -45.79
CA GLU A 280 42.62 -19.44 -45.98
C GLU A 280 42.17 -20.61 -45.11
N PHE A 281 42.35 -21.83 -45.63
CA PHE A 281 42.08 -23.06 -44.91
C PHE A 281 43.04 -23.17 -43.72
N TYR A 282 42.50 -23.15 -42.51
CA TYR A 282 43.25 -23.48 -41.30
C TYR A 282 43.14 -24.97 -41.02
N GLU A 283 44.28 -25.57 -40.66
CA GLU A 283 44.32 -26.95 -40.19
C GLU A 283 44.81 -26.97 -38.75
N THR A 284 43.91 -27.27 -37.82
CA THR A 284 44.25 -27.55 -36.42
C THR A 284 43.74 -28.92 -36.03
N CYS A 285 44.25 -29.47 -34.93
CA CYS A 285 43.88 -30.82 -34.44
C CYS A 285 43.98 -31.96 -35.49
N ASN A 286 44.78 -31.78 -36.56
CA ASN A 286 44.90 -32.66 -37.72
C ASN A 286 43.63 -32.77 -38.60
N THR A 287 42.75 -31.78 -38.55
CA THR A 287 41.61 -31.65 -39.45
C THR A 287 41.62 -30.28 -40.11
N VAL A 288 40.71 -30.07 -41.07
CA VAL A 288 40.50 -28.75 -41.68
C VAL A 288 39.40 -28.06 -40.89
N ASP A 289 39.70 -26.90 -40.30
CA ASP A 289 38.82 -26.22 -39.36
C ASP A 289 37.61 -25.62 -40.10
N ASN A 290 36.41 -25.95 -39.62
CA ASN A 290 35.18 -25.41 -40.19
C ASN A 290 34.86 -24.01 -39.63
N VAL A 291 35.74 -23.04 -39.90
CA VAL A 291 35.58 -21.65 -39.42
C VAL A 291 34.32 -20.95 -39.98
N GLN A 292 33.72 -21.48 -41.06
CA GLN A 292 32.45 -20.98 -41.62
C GLN A 292 31.21 -21.48 -40.85
N ASN A 293 31.39 -22.25 -39.78
CA ASN A 293 30.31 -22.75 -38.95
C ASN A 293 29.72 -21.66 -38.05
N PHE A 294 28.39 -21.60 -37.91
CA PHE A 294 27.75 -20.64 -37.00
C PHE A 294 28.14 -20.80 -35.54
N MET A 295 28.61 -21.97 -35.10
CA MET A 295 29.08 -22.23 -33.73
C MET A 295 30.60 -21.97 -33.55
N ASP A 296 31.26 -21.40 -34.56
CA ASP A 296 32.60 -20.79 -34.44
C ASP A 296 32.48 -19.29 -34.12
N TYR A 297 33.57 -18.65 -33.68
CA TYR A 297 33.65 -17.20 -33.42
C TYR A 297 34.26 -16.41 -34.58
N TYR A 298 34.53 -17.07 -35.71
CA TYR A 298 34.95 -16.41 -36.94
C TYR A 298 33.94 -15.35 -37.43
N ARG A 299 34.43 -14.31 -38.12
CA ARG A 299 33.65 -13.11 -38.50
C ARG A 299 32.44 -13.38 -39.39
N ASP A 300 32.57 -14.29 -40.35
CA ASP A 300 31.60 -14.46 -41.43
C ASP A 300 31.10 -15.92 -41.53
N PRO A 301 30.38 -16.42 -40.49
CA PRO A 301 29.83 -17.77 -40.52
C PRO A 301 28.65 -17.85 -41.50
N VAL A 302 28.49 -18.99 -42.16
CA VAL A 302 27.52 -19.15 -43.25
C VAL A 302 26.79 -20.48 -43.26
N MET A 303 27.14 -21.44 -42.38
CA MET A 303 26.56 -22.78 -42.42
C MET A 303 26.41 -23.48 -41.05
N PHE A 304 25.40 -24.34 -40.97
CA PHE A 304 25.33 -25.47 -40.03
C PHE A 304 25.64 -26.78 -40.77
N THR A 305 26.02 -27.83 -40.04
CA THR A 305 26.24 -29.18 -40.60
C THR A 305 25.01 -30.09 -40.48
N ALA A 306 24.99 -31.18 -41.25
CA ALA A 306 23.96 -32.22 -41.16
C ALA A 306 23.88 -32.84 -39.76
N GLY A 307 25.03 -33.08 -39.11
CA GLY A 307 25.09 -33.57 -37.73
C GLY A 307 24.57 -32.56 -36.71
N GLN A 308 24.85 -31.27 -36.89
CA GLN A 308 24.29 -30.21 -36.05
C GLN A 308 22.77 -30.16 -36.19
N ARG A 309 22.21 -30.22 -37.42
CA ARG A 309 20.76 -30.35 -37.62
C ARG A 309 20.17 -31.53 -36.86
N ASP A 310 20.77 -32.70 -37.01
CA ASP A 310 20.24 -33.93 -36.38
C ASP A 310 20.22 -33.79 -34.85
N ARG A 311 21.27 -33.19 -34.27
CA ARG A 311 21.35 -32.88 -32.83
C ARG A 311 20.28 -31.88 -32.38
N MET A 312 20.04 -30.81 -33.16
CA MET A 312 18.98 -29.84 -32.88
C MET A 312 17.60 -30.52 -32.88
N HIS A 313 17.31 -31.32 -33.91
CA HIS A 313 16.03 -32.02 -34.02
C HIS A 313 15.80 -33.03 -32.89
N GLU A 314 16.85 -33.74 -32.46
CA GLU A 314 16.76 -34.64 -31.31
C GLU A 314 16.44 -33.87 -30.03
N ALA A 315 17.12 -32.74 -29.77
CA ALA A 315 16.83 -31.90 -28.62
C ALA A 315 15.38 -31.41 -28.63
N MET A 316 14.86 -31.05 -29.82
CA MET A 316 13.48 -30.62 -30.01
C MET A 316 12.46 -31.71 -29.72
N GLU A 317 12.75 -32.97 -29.97
CA GLU A 317 11.84 -34.08 -29.63
C GLU A 317 11.91 -34.45 -28.15
N ARG A 318 13.10 -34.30 -27.58
CA ARG A 318 13.44 -34.83 -26.27
C ARG A 318 12.99 -33.94 -25.12
N TYR A 319 13.32 -32.66 -25.18
CA TYR A 319 13.18 -31.75 -24.04
C TYR A 319 11.78 -31.16 -24.00
N VAL A 320 11.15 -31.18 -22.83
CA VAL A 320 9.81 -30.59 -22.61
C VAL A 320 9.81 -29.09 -22.92
N SER A 321 10.92 -28.40 -22.65
CA SER A 321 11.10 -26.99 -23.03
C SER A 321 11.20 -26.74 -24.54
N ARG A 322 11.08 -27.77 -25.39
CA ARG A 322 11.17 -27.66 -26.86
C ARG A 322 10.04 -28.41 -27.58
N ASN A 323 9.68 -29.59 -27.09
CA ASN A 323 8.78 -30.50 -27.81
C ASN A 323 7.31 -30.05 -27.87
N THR A 324 6.90 -29.18 -26.95
CA THR A 324 5.58 -28.55 -26.95
C THR A 324 5.49 -27.40 -27.96
N MET A 325 6.60 -26.68 -28.22
CA MET A 325 6.59 -25.42 -28.97
C MET A 325 6.15 -25.56 -30.43
N TYR A 326 6.59 -26.62 -31.11
CA TYR A 326 6.25 -26.86 -32.52
C TYR A 326 5.07 -27.82 -32.70
N SER A 327 4.37 -28.16 -31.62
CA SER A 327 3.13 -28.93 -31.72
C SER A 327 2.07 -28.10 -32.44
N ASP A 328 1.22 -28.77 -33.23
CA ASP A 328 0.13 -28.10 -33.96
C ASP A 328 -0.76 -27.27 -33.01
N GLU A 329 -1.04 -27.78 -31.81
CA GLU A 329 -1.81 -27.10 -30.77
C GLU A 329 -1.14 -25.78 -30.37
N ASN A 330 0.16 -25.80 -30.08
CA ASN A 330 0.89 -24.61 -29.69
C ASN A 330 1.03 -23.61 -30.86
N LEU A 331 1.29 -24.07 -32.08
CA LEU A 331 1.41 -23.18 -33.25
C LEU A 331 0.09 -22.48 -33.59
N ILE A 332 -1.03 -23.14 -33.38
CA ILE A 332 -2.35 -22.52 -33.50
C ILE A 332 -2.56 -21.50 -32.39
N LYS A 333 -2.27 -21.89 -31.14
CA LYS A 333 -2.38 -21.04 -29.95
C LYS A 333 -1.57 -19.75 -30.06
N THR A 334 -0.35 -19.83 -30.58
CA THR A 334 0.64 -18.74 -30.50
C THR A 334 0.83 -17.97 -31.81
N LEU A 335 0.60 -18.59 -32.97
CA LEU A 335 0.81 -17.97 -34.30
C LEU A 335 -0.47 -17.89 -35.13
N GLY A 336 -1.56 -18.54 -34.71
CA GLY A 336 -2.73 -18.75 -35.58
C GLY A 336 -2.40 -19.49 -36.89
N TYR A 337 -1.29 -20.23 -36.89
CA TYR A 337 -0.71 -20.92 -38.05
C TYR A 337 -1.28 -22.34 -38.18
N ILE A 338 -1.66 -22.73 -39.40
CA ILE A 338 -1.90 -24.14 -39.73
C ILE A 338 -0.56 -24.72 -40.20
N PRO A 339 0.00 -25.74 -39.55
CA PRO A 339 1.13 -26.45 -40.12
C PRO A 339 0.74 -27.03 -41.49
N ASP A 340 1.60 -26.84 -42.48
CA ASP A 340 1.50 -27.59 -43.73
C ASP A 340 1.72 -29.06 -43.38
N VAL A 341 0.64 -29.83 -43.19
CA VAL A 341 0.72 -31.28 -43.08
C VAL A 341 1.03 -31.82 -44.48
N ILE A 342 2.29 -31.72 -44.87
CA ILE A 342 2.81 -32.28 -46.10
C ILE A 342 2.97 -33.78 -45.85
N TYR A 343 2.07 -34.58 -46.41
CA TYR A 343 2.37 -35.97 -46.74
C TYR A 343 2.97 -35.97 -48.15
N PRO A 344 4.30 -36.08 -48.32
CA PRO A 344 4.90 -35.95 -49.65
C PRO A 344 4.31 -37.01 -50.60
N GLY A 345 3.57 -36.54 -51.61
CA GLY A 345 2.98 -37.38 -52.66
C GLY A 345 1.60 -37.99 -52.37
N SER A 346 0.93 -37.62 -51.27
CA SER A 346 -0.46 -38.05 -51.00
C SER A 346 -1.47 -36.96 -51.35
N SER A 347 -2.66 -37.36 -51.82
CA SER A 347 -3.81 -36.44 -51.95
C SER A 347 -4.26 -36.02 -50.55
N ALA A 348 -4.27 -34.73 -50.24
CA ALA A 348 -4.56 -34.24 -48.90
C ALA A 348 -5.35 -32.92 -48.90
N ILE A 349 -6.09 -32.69 -47.83
CA ILE A 349 -6.69 -31.41 -47.48
C ILE A 349 -6.41 -31.08 -46.00
N SER A 350 -5.98 -29.86 -45.71
CA SER A 350 -5.67 -29.36 -44.36
C SER A 350 -6.38 -28.02 -44.12
N TYR A 351 -6.65 -27.66 -42.87
CA TYR A 351 -7.40 -26.46 -42.51
C TYR A 351 -7.09 -25.98 -41.08
N LYS A 352 -7.36 -24.69 -40.78
CA LYS A 352 -7.28 -24.16 -39.39
C LYS A 352 -8.21 -24.98 -38.49
N LYS A 353 -7.76 -25.28 -37.28
CA LYS A 353 -8.62 -25.89 -36.25
C LYS A 353 -9.36 -24.83 -35.43
N VAL A 354 -9.23 -23.56 -35.77
CA VAL A 354 -9.88 -22.45 -35.08
C VAL A 354 -10.55 -21.52 -36.09
N LEU A 355 -11.81 -21.23 -35.84
CA LEU A 355 -12.64 -20.27 -36.57
C LEU A 355 -13.12 -19.19 -35.60
N ASN A 356 -12.42 -18.04 -35.61
CA ASN A 356 -12.77 -16.93 -34.73
C ASN A 356 -14.00 -16.18 -35.26
N GLU A 357 -14.81 -15.68 -34.35
CA GLU A 357 -15.79 -14.64 -34.64
C GLU A 357 -15.13 -13.40 -35.24
N HIS A 358 -15.85 -12.78 -36.17
CA HIS A 358 -15.49 -11.53 -36.82
C HIS A 358 -15.44 -10.39 -35.79
N TRP A 359 -14.56 -9.41 -36.01
CA TRP A 359 -14.37 -8.26 -35.12
C TRP A 359 -15.58 -7.33 -34.98
N SER A 360 -16.64 -7.55 -35.75
CA SER A 360 -17.93 -6.89 -35.49
C SER A 360 -18.60 -7.41 -34.22
N ASN A 361 -18.27 -8.63 -33.78
CA ASN A 361 -18.87 -9.28 -32.61
C ASN A 361 -20.40 -9.32 -32.68
N GLU A 362 -20.90 -9.76 -33.83
CA GLU A 362 -22.34 -9.82 -34.12
C GLU A 362 -22.81 -11.26 -34.34
N GLY A 363 -21.96 -12.25 -34.06
CA GLY A 363 -22.15 -13.69 -34.30
C GLY A 363 -21.66 -14.18 -35.68
N ASN A 364 -21.12 -13.29 -36.53
CA ASN A 364 -20.58 -13.65 -37.83
C ASN A 364 -19.16 -14.20 -37.67
N LEU A 365 -18.81 -15.26 -38.40
CA LEU A 365 -17.48 -15.87 -38.30
C LEU A 365 -16.55 -15.39 -39.42
N ASN A 366 -15.24 -15.34 -39.15
CA ASN A 366 -14.23 -15.18 -40.19
C ASN A 366 -14.26 -16.40 -41.15
N SER A 367 -13.57 -16.32 -42.29
CA SER A 367 -13.41 -17.49 -43.16
C SER A 367 -12.33 -18.44 -42.61
N LEU A 368 -12.56 -19.75 -42.75
CA LEU A 368 -11.59 -20.78 -42.40
C LEU A 368 -10.75 -21.12 -43.62
N SER A 369 -9.45 -20.84 -43.60
CA SER A 369 -8.56 -21.21 -44.71
C SER A 369 -8.34 -22.72 -44.78
N LEU A 370 -8.34 -23.26 -46.00
CA LEU A 370 -8.01 -24.65 -46.33
C LEU A 370 -6.91 -24.70 -47.39
N ASN A 371 -6.04 -25.69 -47.30
CA ASN A 371 -5.07 -26.03 -48.34
C ASN A 371 -5.32 -27.45 -48.84
N TYR A 372 -5.21 -27.68 -50.15
CA TYR A 372 -5.34 -28.99 -50.76
C TYR A 372 -4.16 -29.27 -51.71
N GLU A 373 -3.63 -30.49 -51.65
CA GLU A 373 -2.45 -30.89 -52.42
C GLU A 373 -2.68 -32.25 -53.10
N ASN A 374 -2.14 -32.42 -54.32
CA ASN A 374 -2.24 -33.65 -55.12
C ASN A 374 -3.69 -34.17 -55.28
N VAL A 375 -4.67 -33.27 -55.22
CA VAL A 375 -6.10 -33.50 -55.43
C VAL A 375 -6.69 -32.30 -56.17
N GLN A 376 -7.83 -32.48 -56.83
CA GLN A 376 -8.57 -31.41 -57.49
C GLN A 376 -9.99 -31.36 -56.93
N LEU A 377 -10.45 -30.17 -56.55
CA LEU A 377 -11.84 -29.96 -56.14
C LEU A 377 -12.78 -30.09 -57.35
N SER A 378 -13.99 -30.60 -57.15
CA SER A 378 -14.94 -30.89 -58.23
C SER A 378 -15.54 -29.65 -58.88
N ALA A 379 -15.50 -28.52 -58.18
CA ALA A 379 -16.01 -27.22 -58.62
C ALA A 379 -15.33 -26.08 -57.86
N SER A 380 -15.38 -24.86 -58.42
CA SER A 380 -14.85 -23.65 -57.77
C SER A 380 -15.62 -23.24 -56.51
N ARG A 381 -16.83 -23.78 -56.33
CA ARG A 381 -17.67 -23.58 -55.15
C ARG A 381 -18.30 -24.91 -54.75
N LEU A 382 -18.01 -25.37 -53.54
CA LEU A 382 -18.59 -26.58 -52.97
C LEU A 382 -19.70 -26.18 -51.99
N GLU A 383 -20.87 -26.75 -52.18
CA GLU A 383 -22.06 -26.53 -51.34
C GLU A 383 -22.18 -27.54 -50.19
N LEU A 384 -22.55 -27.05 -49.00
CA LEU A 384 -22.89 -27.86 -47.81
C LEU A 384 -24.01 -28.85 -48.13
N GLY A 385 -23.88 -30.09 -47.65
CA GLY A 385 -24.79 -31.20 -47.91
C GLY A 385 -24.59 -31.88 -49.27
N ALA A 386 -24.11 -31.17 -50.30
CA ALA A 386 -23.84 -31.76 -51.62
C ALA A 386 -22.41 -32.30 -51.73
N HIS A 387 -21.44 -31.56 -51.22
CA HIS A 387 -20.01 -31.87 -51.37
C HIS A 387 -19.33 -32.16 -50.04
N PHE A 388 -19.76 -31.52 -48.96
CA PHE A 388 -19.25 -31.76 -47.61
C PHE A 388 -20.39 -31.63 -46.58
N ASP A 389 -20.20 -32.18 -45.39
CA ASP A 389 -21.07 -32.00 -44.23
C ASP A 389 -20.26 -31.39 -43.07
N LEU A 390 -20.93 -30.62 -42.21
CA LEU A 390 -20.38 -30.14 -40.95
C LEU A 390 -21.03 -30.93 -39.81
N GLU A 391 -20.24 -31.69 -39.06
CA GLU A 391 -20.72 -32.49 -37.93
C GLU A 391 -20.39 -31.77 -36.62
N GLY A 392 -21.39 -31.55 -35.75
CA GLY A 392 -21.22 -30.81 -34.48
C GLY A 392 -21.94 -29.47 -34.46
N ILE A 393 -22.22 -28.90 -35.62
CA ILE A 393 -23.06 -27.69 -35.80
C ILE A 393 -24.23 -27.98 -36.74
N SER A 394 -25.38 -27.36 -36.49
CA SER A 394 -26.61 -27.58 -37.25
C SER A 394 -27.38 -26.28 -37.46
N GLY A 395 -28.23 -26.22 -38.49
CA GLY A 395 -29.01 -25.03 -38.79
C GLY A 395 -28.24 -23.89 -39.46
N VAL A 396 -27.00 -24.15 -39.88
CA VAL A 396 -26.16 -23.18 -40.59
C VAL A 396 -26.17 -23.41 -42.10
N THR A 397 -25.93 -22.35 -42.85
CA THR A 397 -25.57 -22.35 -44.27
C THR A 397 -24.06 -22.09 -44.38
N ALA A 398 -23.37 -22.85 -45.24
CA ALA A 398 -21.95 -22.70 -45.45
C ALA A 398 -21.55 -23.18 -46.85
N HIS A 399 -20.40 -22.71 -47.34
CA HIS A 399 -19.84 -23.13 -48.61
C HIS A 399 -18.30 -23.06 -48.57
N ILE A 400 -17.64 -23.82 -49.45
CA ILE A 400 -16.19 -23.74 -49.66
C ILE A 400 -15.91 -23.12 -51.02
N GLU A 401 -15.10 -22.07 -51.05
CA GLU A 401 -14.63 -21.41 -52.28
C GLU A 401 -13.20 -21.81 -52.59
N ASP A 402 -12.95 -22.26 -53.83
CA ASP A 402 -11.60 -22.51 -54.34
C ASP A 402 -10.96 -21.17 -54.74
N LEU A 403 -9.82 -20.86 -54.11
CA LEU A 403 -9.04 -19.65 -54.37
C LEU A 403 -7.95 -19.91 -55.44
N GLY A 404 -7.78 -21.17 -55.84
CA GLY A 404 -6.74 -21.61 -56.77
C GLY A 404 -5.39 -21.87 -56.08
N ASN A 405 -4.43 -22.40 -56.87
CA ASN A 405 -3.08 -22.75 -56.41
C ASN A 405 -3.01 -23.68 -55.19
N GLY A 406 -4.02 -24.53 -54.98
CA GLY A 406 -4.07 -25.44 -53.83
C GLY A 406 -4.63 -24.79 -52.56
N SER A 407 -5.28 -23.63 -52.65
CA SER A 407 -5.91 -22.94 -51.51
C SER A 407 -7.41 -22.78 -51.71
N ALA A 408 -8.16 -22.88 -50.61
CA ALA A 408 -9.61 -22.69 -50.54
C ALA A 408 -10.00 -22.04 -49.21
N GLN A 409 -11.25 -21.64 -49.05
CA GLN A 409 -11.79 -21.14 -47.79
C GLN A 409 -13.20 -21.67 -47.53
N LEU A 410 -13.49 -22.06 -46.29
CA LEU A 410 -14.84 -22.36 -45.81
C LEU A 410 -15.42 -21.08 -45.23
N ILE A 411 -16.60 -20.70 -45.71
CA ILE A 411 -17.38 -19.58 -45.22
C ILE A 411 -18.66 -20.13 -44.60
N ILE A 412 -18.93 -19.77 -43.35
CA ILE A 412 -20.23 -19.99 -42.71
C ILE A 412 -21.05 -18.73 -42.94
N ASP A 413 -22.08 -18.83 -43.80
CA ASP A 413 -22.92 -17.70 -44.20
C ASP A 413 -23.97 -17.32 -43.14
N SER A 414 -24.13 -18.14 -42.10
CA SER A 414 -25.09 -17.92 -41.02
C SER A 414 -24.52 -17.09 -39.89
N ASN A 415 -25.36 -16.24 -39.30
CA ASN A 415 -25.04 -15.47 -38.12
C ASN A 415 -25.53 -16.20 -36.84
N PHE A 416 -24.65 -16.37 -35.83
CA PHE A 416 -24.98 -17.01 -34.56
C PHE A 416 -25.62 -16.03 -33.58
N GLN A 417 -26.83 -16.34 -33.08
CA GLN A 417 -27.52 -15.46 -32.12
C GLN A 417 -26.99 -15.57 -30.67
N ALA A 418 -26.37 -16.70 -30.33
CA ALA A 418 -25.67 -16.91 -29.07
C ALA A 418 -24.20 -17.12 -29.41
N HIS A 419 -23.37 -16.15 -29.04
CA HIS A 419 -21.99 -16.01 -29.48
C HIS A 419 -21.13 -15.40 -28.37
N ASN A 420 -21.33 -15.81 -27.12
CA ASN A 420 -20.40 -15.49 -26.03
C ASN A 420 -19.31 -16.57 -25.94
N ILE A 421 -18.26 -16.38 -25.16
CA ILE A 421 -17.19 -17.39 -24.96
C ILE A 421 -17.78 -18.72 -24.44
N ALA A 422 -18.84 -18.66 -23.62
CA ALA A 422 -19.56 -19.84 -23.14
C ALA A 422 -20.25 -20.66 -24.24
N ASP A 423 -20.49 -20.04 -25.41
CA ASP A 423 -21.08 -20.68 -26.58
C ASP A 423 -20.03 -21.29 -27.53
N ASN A 424 -18.74 -21.23 -27.17
CA ASN A 424 -17.68 -21.89 -27.93
C ASN A 424 -18.03 -23.35 -28.18
N LYS A 425 -17.86 -23.80 -29.42
CA LYS A 425 -18.22 -25.15 -29.85
C LYS A 425 -17.37 -25.59 -31.01
N SER A 426 -17.29 -26.90 -31.20
CA SER A 426 -16.45 -27.49 -32.24
C SER A 426 -17.28 -28.19 -33.30
N PHE A 427 -16.75 -28.28 -34.52
CA PHE A 427 -17.33 -29.06 -35.61
C PHE A 427 -16.27 -29.76 -36.45
N LYS A 428 -16.67 -30.79 -37.18
CA LYS A 428 -15.81 -31.53 -38.12
C LYS A 428 -16.25 -31.29 -39.54
N ILE A 429 -15.30 -31.12 -40.46
CA ILE A 429 -15.56 -31.03 -41.89
C ILE A 429 -15.44 -32.43 -42.51
N LYS A 430 -16.53 -32.98 -43.03
CA LYS A 430 -16.56 -34.27 -43.74
C LYS A 430 -16.82 -34.06 -45.21
N PHE A 431 -15.79 -34.21 -46.03
CA PHE A 431 -15.91 -34.17 -47.48
C PHE A 431 -16.51 -35.48 -48.01
N LYS A 432 -17.31 -35.37 -49.06
CA LYS A 432 -17.90 -36.49 -49.81
C LYS A 432 -17.08 -36.74 -51.06
N ASP A 433 -17.22 -37.92 -51.65
CA ASP A 433 -16.58 -38.25 -52.95
C ASP A 433 -16.94 -37.22 -54.04
N SER A 434 -18.13 -36.62 -53.97
CA SER A 434 -18.57 -35.56 -54.88
C SER A 434 -17.75 -34.27 -54.79
N ALA A 435 -16.98 -34.03 -53.71
CA ALA A 435 -16.12 -32.86 -53.57
C ALA A 435 -14.87 -32.91 -54.43
N PHE A 436 -14.48 -34.08 -54.96
CA PHE A 436 -13.20 -34.28 -55.62
C PHE A 436 -13.37 -34.74 -57.08
N GLN A 437 -12.48 -34.29 -57.95
CA GLN A 437 -12.39 -34.77 -59.33
C GLN A 437 -11.48 -36.00 -59.41
N GLY A 438 -12.07 -37.19 -59.54
CA GLY A 438 -11.33 -38.43 -59.82
C GLY A 438 -10.66 -39.09 -58.61
N SER A 439 -10.97 -38.66 -57.38
CA SER A 439 -10.53 -39.28 -56.12
C SER A 439 -11.76 -39.56 -55.22
N THR A 440 -11.66 -40.50 -54.29
CA THR A 440 -12.68 -40.69 -53.24
C THR A 440 -12.27 -39.96 -51.97
N ALA A 441 -13.22 -39.53 -51.14
CA ALA A 441 -12.92 -38.84 -49.89
C ALA A 441 -12.11 -39.72 -48.92
N SER A 442 -12.26 -41.04 -48.99
CA SER A 442 -11.43 -41.98 -48.20
C SER A 442 -9.96 -42.03 -48.64
N ASP A 443 -9.65 -41.65 -49.88
CA ASP A 443 -8.30 -41.63 -50.42
C ASP A 443 -7.59 -40.29 -50.16
N VAL A 444 -8.33 -39.26 -49.70
CA VAL A 444 -7.80 -37.93 -49.41
C VAL A 444 -7.58 -37.78 -47.91
N VAL A 445 -6.33 -37.59 -47.50
CA VAL A 445 -5.99 -37.38 -46.09
C VAL A 445 -6.61 -36.07 -45.60
N GLY A 446 -7.23 -36.08 -44.42
CA GLY A 446 -7.95 -34.92 -43.85
C GLY A 446 -9.42 -34.77 -44.30
N ALA A 447 -9.86 -35.49 -45.34
CA ALA A 447 -11.20 -35.34 -45.90
C ALA A 447 -12.33 -35.98 -45.06
N ILE A 448 -12.02 -36.95 -44.21
CA ILE A 448 -13.02 -37.76 -43.49
C ILE A 448 -13.44 -37.21 -42.11
N GLY A 449 -13.11 -35.96 -41.80
CA GLY A 449 -13.55 -35.28 -40.57
C GLY A 449 -13.09 -35.98 -39.29
N LYS A 450 -11.77 -36.18 -39.15
CA LYS A 450 -11.19 -36.74 -37.93
C LYS A 450 -10.93 -35.68 -36.87
N GLU A 451 -10.65 -34.47 -37.31
CA GLU A 451 -10.22 -33.35 -36.47
C GLU A 451 -11.38 -32.39 -36.23
N ASP A 452 -11.38 -31.78 -35.04
CA ASP A 452 -12.31 -30.75 -34.64
C ASP A 452 -11.80 -29.37 -35.09
N VAL A 453 -12.74 -28.51 -35.50
CA VAL A 453 -12.56 -27.09 -35.75
C VAL A 453 -13.36 -26.36 -34.67
N ASP A 454 -12.66 -25.67 -33.78
CA ASP A 454 -13.23 -24.88 -32.71
C ASP A 454 -13.73 -23.54 -33.25
N ILE A 455 -14.98 -23.22 -32.98
CA ILE A 455 -15.53 -21.88 -33.13
C ILE A 455 -15.26 -21.15 -31.82
N ILE A 456 -14.52 -20.05 -31.94
CA ILE A 456 -14.16 -19.19 -30.81
C ILE A 456 -14.94 -17.89 -30.95
N PHE A 457 -15.95 -17.76 -30.12
CA PHE A 457 -16.76 -16.58 -29.97
C PHE A 457 -16.13 -15.58 -29.00
N ARG A 458 -16.54 -14.31 -29.11
CA ARG A 458 -16.07 -13.22 -28.25
C ARG A 458 -17.20 -12.79 -27.35
N ASP A 459 -16.89 -12.52 -26.08
CA ASP A 459 -17.86 -11.83 -25.24
C ASP A 459 -18.14 -10.43 -25.83
N PRO A 460 -19.35 -9.87 -25.61
CA PRO A 460 -19.70 -8.54 -26.09
C PRO A 460 -18.66 -7.50 -25.67
N TYR A 461 -18.30 -6.62 -26.60
CA TYR A 461 -17.34 -5.56 -26.31
C TYR A 461 -17.82 -4.69 -25.16
N ARG A 462 -16.92 -4.41 -24.22
CA ARG A 462 -17.17 -3.52 -23.09
C ARG A 462 -16.12 -2.40 -23.06
N VAL A 463 -16.41 -1.37 -22.29
CA VAL A 463 -15.38 -0.46 -21.84
C VAL A 463 -14.71 -1.10 -20.64
N ILE A 464 -13.39 -1.26 -20.72
CA ILE A 464 -12.59 -1.77 -19.61
C ILE A 464 -12.00 -0.60 -18.86
N TYR A 465 -12.29 -0.56 -17.58
CA TYR A 465 -11.60 0.29 -16.62
C TYR A 465 -10.41 -0.46 -16.06
N SER A 466 -9.27 0.22 -16.02
CA SER A 466 -8.03 -0.32 -15.49
C SER A 466 -7.55 0.59 -14.38
N GLU A 467 -7.39 0.03 -13.19
CA GLU A 467 -6.87 0.78 -12.05
C GLU A 467 -5.49 1.36 -12.40
N ALA A 468 -5.31 2.66 -12.16
CA ALA A 468 -3.99 3.26 -12.25
C ALA A 468 -3.08 2.62 -11.19
N PRO A 469 -1.79 2.38 -11.49
CA PRO A 469 -0.88 1.84 -10.47
C PRO A 469 -0.88 2.75 -9.24
N SER A 470 -1.19 2.20 -8.07
CA SER A 470 -1.05 2.87 -6.78
C SER A 470 0.39 3.38 -6.68
N ASN A 471 0.58 4.71 -6.67
CA ASN A 471 1.87 5.43 -6.60
C ASN A 471 2.46 6.00 -7.91
N LEU A 472 1.72 6.10 -9.01
CA LEU A 472 2.22 6.77 -10.22
C LEU A 472 2.14 8.31 -10.11
N TYR A 473 3.11 8.90 -9.41
CA TYR A 473 3.31 10.35 -9.28
C TYR A 473 4.71 10.76 -9.74
N VAL A 474 4.78 11.75 -10.63
CA VAL A 474 6.04 12.30 -11.12
C VAL A 474 6.17 13.76 -10.70
N SER A 475 7.36 14.17 -10.25
CA SER A 475 7.61 15.55 -9.80
C SER A 475 9.00 16.04 -10.14
N LYS A 476 9.14 17.26 -10.67
CA LYS A 476 10.40 17.97 -10.92
C LYS A 476 11.30 18.09 -9.68
N ALA A 477 10.74 17.96 -8.47
CA ALA A 477 11.48 18.03 -7.21
C ALA A 477 12.16 16.69 -6.84
N GLU A 478 11.62 15.58 -7.31
CA GLU A 478 12.19 14.25 -7.12
C GLU A 478 12.92 13.92 -8.42
N ASP A 479 14.24 13.69 -8.40
CA ASP A 479 14.99 13.31 -9.62
C ASP A 479 14.64 11.86 -10.09
N LYS A 480 13.36 11.49 -10.06
CA LYS A 480 12.82 10.21 -10.54
C LYS A 480 12.72 10.27 -12.06
N VAL A 481 13.62 9.55 -12.72
CA VAL A 481 13.87 9.66 -14.17
C VAL A 481 12.88 8.86 -15.03
N TRP A 482 12.04 7.98 -14.48
CA TRP A 482 11.03 7.24 -15.25
C TRP A 482 10.14 6.37 -14.35
N GLN A 483 8.85 6.23 -14.69
CA GLN A 483 7.93 5.24 -14.10
C GLN A 483 7.12 4.57 -15.20
N TYR A 484 7.22 3.24 -15.30
CA TYR A 484 6.46 2.42 -16.26
C TYR A 484 5.07 2.09 -15.72
N PHE A 485 4.09 2.02 -16.60
CA PHE A 485 2.79 1.43 -16.29
C PHE A 485 2.16 0.77 -17.52
N SER A 486 1.26 -0.18 -17.29
CA SER A 486 0.41 -0.77 -18.33
C SER A 486 -0.97 -1.06 -17.73
N GLY A 487 -2.01 -1.08 -18.56
CA GLY A 487 -3.37 -1.26 -18.03
C GLY A 487 -4.40 -1.77 -19.02
N PHE A 488 -4.23 -1.56 -20.33
CA PHE A 488 -5.34 -1.77 -21.26
C PHE A 488 -5.53 -3.21 -21.77
N GLY A 489 -4.65 -4.17 -21.49
CA GLY A 489 -4.89 -5.59 -21.85
C GLY A 489 -5.15 -5.91 -23.33
N VAL A 490 -5.03 -4.92 -24.23
CA VAL A 490 -5.19 -5.03 -25.68
C VAL A 490 -4.02 -4.32 -26.37
N GLY A 491 -3.48 -4.95 -27.42
CA GLY A 491 -2.31 -4.44 -28.14
C GLY A 491 -1.09 -4.23 -27.23
N ASP A 492 -0.24 -3.26 -27.57
CA ASP A 492 0.84 -2.81 -26.70
C ASP A 492 0.30 -1.86 -25.62
N GLY A 493 -0.02 -2.40 -24.45
CA GLY A 493 -0.54 -1.65 -23.29
C GLY A 493 0.50 -0.85 -22.50
N ALA A 494 1.75 -0.72 -22.96
CA ALA A 494 2.82 -0.04 -22.22
C ALA A 494 2.75 1.49 -22.28
N PHE A 495 3.04 2.14 -21.15
CA PHE A 495 3.17 3.60 -20.99
C PHE A 495 4.26 3.93 -19.97
N GLY A 496 4.62 5.21 -19.90
CA GLY A 496 5.30 5.70 -18.71
C GLY A 496 5.35 7.20 -18.55
N THR A 497 5.73 7.61 -17.35
CA THR A 497 5.82 9.01 -16.92
C THR A 497 7.27 9.33 -16.59
N TRP A 498 7.77 10.50 -17.00
CA TRP A 498 9.15 10.87 -16.70
C TRP A 498 9.41 12.37 -16.79
N ILE A 499 10.64 12.77 -16.47
CA ILE A 499 11.09 14.16 -16.47
C ILE A 499 12.26 14.28 -17.42
N HIS A 500 12.11 15.12 -18.45
CA HIS A 500 13.23 15.53 -19.28
C HIS A 500 13.82 16.84 -18.75
N THR A 501 15.13 16.91 -18.61
CA THR A 501 15.84 18.19 -18.39
C THR A 501 16.62 18.52 -19.64
N ASP A 502 16.39 19.70 -20.21
CA ASP A 502 17.12 20.15 -21.41
C ASP A 502 18.52 20.70 -21.08
N ASP A 503 19.28 21.08 -22.11
CA ASP A 503 20.63 21.62 -21.96
C ASP A 503 20.70 22.95 -21.18
N ASN A 504 19.56 23.65 -21.03
CA ASN A 504 19.46 24.90 -20.27
C ASN A 504 19.08 24.65 -18.80
N GLY A 505 18.76 23.41 -18.44
CA GLY A 505 18.27 23.04 -17.11
C GLY A 505 16.76 23.11 -16.95
N ASP A 506 16.01 23.35 -18.03
CA ASP A 506 14.56 23.44 -18.01
C ASP A 506 13.97 22.02 -17.90
N LYS A 507 13.08 21.81 -16.92
CA LYS A 507 12.47 20.51 -16.64
C LYS A 507 11.08 20.40 -17.28
N PHE A 508 10.86 19.34 -18.05
CA PHE A 508 9.62 19.00 -18.75
C PHE A 508 9.01 17.76 -18.12
N LEU A 509 7.75 17.84 -17.68
CA LEU A 509 6.96 16.67 -17.32
C LEU A 509 6.49 16.00 -18.61
N LYS A 510 6.89 14.74 -18.80
CA LYS A 510 6.68 14.00 -20.03
C LYS A 510 5.84 12.75 -19.80
N MET A 511 5.17 12.31 -20.86
CA MET A 511 4.53 11.00 -20.93
C MET A 511 4.92 10.27 -22.22
N GLU A 512 5.11 8.98 -22.06
CA GLU A 512 5.62 8.06 -23.04
C GLU A 512 4.56 7.00 -23.34
N THR A 513 4.42 6.70 -24.63
CA THR A 513 3.34 5.93 -25.21
C THR A 513 3.82 4.81 -26.12
N TYR A 514 5.12 4.57 -26.24
CA TYR A 514 5.64 3.42 -27.02
C TYR A 514 5.06 3.34 -28.44
N PHE A 515 5.19 4.44 -29.18
CA PHE A 515 4.69 4.62 -30.54
C PHE A 515 3.16 4.68 -30.70
N LYS A 516 2.41 4.75 -29.60
CA LYS A 516 0.97 5.04 -29.61
C LYS A 516 0.72 6.54 -29.74
N GLU A 517 -0.34 6.89 -30.45
CA GLU A 517 -0.69 8.29 -30.69
C GLU A 517 -1.59 8.85 -29.57
N MET A 518 -1.28 10.07 -29.15
CA MET A 518 -2.02 10.81 -28.11
C MET A 518 -2.64 12.08 -28.70
N VAL A 519 -3.73 12.55 -28.08
CA VAL A 519 -4.37 13.81 -28.43
C VAL A 519 -3.52 14.98 -27.91
N CYS A 520 -2.96 15.76 -28.82
CA CYS A 520 -2.13 16.93 -28.54
C CYS A 520 -2.72 18.21 -29.13
N GLU A 521 -2.23 19.36 -28.67
CA GLU A 521 -2.50 20.65 -29.29
C GLU A 521 -1.97 20.65 -30.74
N PRO A 522 -2.77 21.10 -31.73
CA PRO A 522 -2.44 20.93 -33.15
C PRO A 522 -1.03 21.39 -33.52
N GLY A 523 -0.25 20.50 -34.15
CA GLY A 523 1.12 20.78 -34.59
C GLY A 523 2.17 20.80 -33.47
N THR A 524 1.84 20.33 -32.28
CA THR A 524 2.76 20.23 -31.13
C THR A 524 2.70 18.83 -30.51
N ARG A 525 3.54 18.58 -29.50
CA ARG A 525 3.50 17.38 -28.66
C ARG A 525 2.92 17.67 -27.26
N ASN A 526 2.35 18.87 -27.07
CA ASN A 526 1.73 19.30 -25.84
C ASN A 526 0.38 18.60 -25.68
N VAL A 527 0.20 17.83 -24.62
CA VAL A 527 -0.97 16.99 -24.40
C VAL A 527 -2.20 17.85 -24.13
N LYS A 528 -3.26 17.66 -24.93
CA LYS A 528 -4.50 18.43 -24.78
C LYS A 528 -5.37 17.79 -23.71
N GLY A 529 -5.67 18.55 -22.66
CA GLY A 529 -6.65 18.16 -21.64
C GLY A 529 -8.07 18.20 -22.22
N LEU A 530 -8.83 17.13 -21.98
CA LEU A 530 -10.20 16.94 -22.43
C LEU A 530 -11.16 17.08 -21.25
N GLU A 531 -12.31 17.69 -21.51
CA GLU A 531 -13.39 17.78 -20.54
C GLU A 531 -14.09 16.43 -20.42
N GLU A 532 -14.61 16.15 -19.24
CA GLU A 532 -15.46 14.98 -19.00
C GLU A 532 -16.63 14.94 -20.00
N GLY A 533 -16.94 13.76 -20.53
CA GLY A 533 -17.92 13.54 -21.58
C GLY A 533 -17.43 13.84 -23.01
N THR A 534 -16.18 14.28 -23.20
CA THR A 534 -15.62 14.45 -24.56
C THR A 534 -15.54 13.12 -25.29
N LEU A 535 -16.08 13.03 -26.50
CA LEU A 535 -16.02 11.83 -27.33
C LEU A 535 -14.65 11.70 -28.02
N ILE A 536 -13.86 10.72 -27.60
CA ILE A 536 -12.52 10.39 -28.12
C ILE A 536 -12.68 9.26 -29.14
N GLY A 537 -12.41 9.55 -30.42
CA GLY A 537 -12.64 8.60 -31.49
C GLY A 537 -12.09 9.06 -32.84
N PRO A 538 -12.47 8.38 -33.94
CA PRO A 538 -11.97 8.68 -35.28
C PRO A 538 -12.33 10.09 -35.76
N ASP A 539 -13.45 10.63 -35.26
CA ASP A 539 -13.96 11.96 -35.62
C ASP A 539 -13.40 13.09 -34.73
N LEU A 540 -12.56 12.77 -33.75
CA LEU A 540 -11.87 13.79 -32.94
C LEU A 540 -10.92 14.60 -33.83
N GLU A 541 -10.94 15.94 -33.68
CA GLU A 541 -10.33 16.96 -34.54
C GLU A 541 -9.12 16.51 -35.41
N THR A 542 -9.21 16.75 -36.72
CA THR A 542 -8.14 16.40 -37.68
C THR A 542 -6.81 17.07 -37.32
N GLY A 543 -5.76 16.26 -37.09
CA GLY A 543 -4.42 16.74 -36.72
C GLY A 543 -4.13 16.81 -35.21
N ALA A 544 -5.06 16.33 -34.37
CA ALA A 544 -4.86 16.21 -32.92
C ALA A 544 -4.10 14.94 -32.52
N TRP A 545 -4.16 13.87 -33.32
CA TRP A 545 -3.43 12.62 -33.07
C TRP A 545 -1.95 12.76 -33.45
N VAL A 546 -1.07 12.67 -32.45
CA VAL A 546 0.37 12.83 -32.63
C VAL A 546 1.08 11.62 -32.05
N ASN A 547 2.04 11.06 -32.79
CA ASN A 547 2.90 9.96 -32.31
C ASN A 547 4.11 10.52 -31.57
N ARG A 548 4.72 9.78 -30.64
CA ARG A 548 5.99 10.14 -29.99
C ARG A 548 7.14 10.29 -31.02
N GLU A 549 8.23 10.95 -30.61
CA GLU A 549 9.55 10.89 -31.26
C GLU A 549 10.53 10.25 -30.27
N PRO A 550 11.68 9.72 -30.74
CA PRO A 550 12.74 9.25 -29.85
C PRO A 550 13.12 10.31 -28.83
N LYS A 551 13.63 9.88 -27.66
CA LYS A 551 14.02 10.76 -26.56
C LYS A 551 14.86 11.96 -27.05
N PRO A 552 14.48 13.22 -26.72
CA PRO A 552 13.45 13.65 -25.76
C PRO A 552 12.09 14.05 -26.37
N GLY A 553 11.79 13.63 -27.60
CA GLY A 553 10.60 14.00 -28.36
C GLY A 553 9.26 13.40 -27.87
N GLN A 554 9.15 13.00 -26.61
CA GLN A 554 7.92 12.49 -26.00
C GLN A 554 6.88 13.60 -25.73
N HIS A 555 5.67 13.18 -25.36
CA HIS A 555 4.53 14.07 -25.10
C HIS A 555 4.73 14.94 -23.86
N ASP A 556 4.41 16.23 -23.98
CA ASP A 556 4.58 17.24 -22.94
C ASP A 556 3.30 17.43 -22.12
N ILE A 557 3.37 17.18 -20.82
CA ILE A 557 2.27 17.42 -19.87
C ILE A 557 2.35 18.83 -19.29
N SER A 558 3.54 19.23 -18.86
CA SER A 558 3.81 20.57 -18.33
C SER A 558 5.28 20.93 -18.48
N ASN A 559 5.55 22.17 -18.87
CA ASN A 559 6.88 22.77 -18.87
C ASN A 559 6.74 24.30 -18.79
N ASP A 560 7.86 25.02 -18.74
CA ASP A 560 7.88 26.49 -18.59
C ASP A 560 7.17 27.23 -19.74
N THR A 561 7.04 26.60 -20.90
CA THR A 561 6.34 27.15 -22.08
C THR A 561 4.94 26.57 -22.30
N TYR A 562 4.58 25.51 -21.58
CA TYR A 562 3.28 24.83 -21.67
C TYR A 562 2.71 24.53 -20.27
N THR A 563 1.77 25.37 -19.83
CA THR A 563 1.18 25.32 -18.48
C THR A 563 -0.33 25.11 -18.49
N ALA A 564 -0.89 24.72 -19.65
CA ALA A 564 -2.34 24.67 -19.87
C ALA A 564 -3.07 23.66 -18.96
N LEU A 565 -2.34 22.65 -18.46
CA LEU A 565 -2.88 21.61 -17.58
C LEU A 565 -2.63 21.88 -16.09
N ASN A 566 -1.79 22.86 -15.74
CA ASN A 566 -1.40 23.12 -14.35
C ASN A 566 -2.62 23.40 -13.46
N GLY A 567 -2.70 22.69 -12.33
CA GLY A 567 -3.80 22.79 -11.37
C GLY A 567 -5.12 22.18 -11.84
N LYS A 568 -5.10 21.36 -12.91
CA LYS A 568 -6.30 20.69 -13.44
C LYS A 568 -6.24 19.18 -13.22
N THR A 569 -7.40 18.63 -12.91
CA THR A 569 -7.73 17.22 -13.12
C THR A 569 -8.44 17.13 -14.48
N THR A 570 -7.92 16.33 -15.41
CA THR A 570 -8.42 16.28 -16.80
C THR A 570 -8.21 14.89 -17.41
N PHE A 571 -8.87 14.64 -18.53
CA PHE A 571 -8.69 13.41 -19.31
C PHE A 571 -7.77 13.68 -20.49
N ILE A 572 -7.01 12.68 -20.90
CA ILE A 572 -6.20 12.72 -22.12
C ILE A 572 -6.62 11.56 -23.02
N GLY A 573 -6.77 11.81 -24.31
CA GLY A 573 -7.22 10.81 -25.27
C GLY A 573 -6.07 10.06 -25.94
N MET A 574 -6.26 8.78 -26.21
CA MET A 574 -5.27 7.90 -26.81
C MET A 574 -5.90 6.95 -27.84
N LYS A 575 -5.09 6.51 -28.81
CA LYS A 575 -5.45 5.42 -29.72
C LYS A 575 -4.39 4.32 -29.74
N ILE A 576 -4.84 3.09 -29.54
CA ILE A 576 -4.00 1.89 -29.39
C ILE A 576 -4.14 1.06 -30.68
N PRO A 577 -3.08 0.89 -31.47
CA PRO A 577 -3.12 0.08 -32.67
C PRO A 577 -3.04 -1.42 -32.33
N VAL A 578 -3.84 -2.23 -33.04
CA VAL A 578 -3.78 -3.69 -33.02
C VAL A 578 -3.66 -4.19 -34.46
N GLU A 579 -2.55 -4.84 -34.77
CA GLU A 579 -2.31 -5.44 -36.08
C GLU A 579 -3.05 -6.78 -36.18
N ILE A 580 -4.00 -6.87 -37.12
CA ILE A 580 -4.79 -8.11 -37.33
C ILE A 580 -4.35 -8.87 -38.59
N SER A 581 -3.61 -8.22 -39.49
CA SER A 581 -2.87 -8.86 -40.59
C SER A 581 -1.72 -7.96 -41.07
N GLU A 582 -0.88 -8.44 -42.00
CA GLU A 582 0.17 -7.63 -42.64
C GLU A 582 -0.36 -6.37 -43.36
N THR A 583 -1.66 -6.30 -43.62
CA THR A 583 -2.29 -5.20 -44.38
C THR A 583 -3.39 -4.45 -43.60
N GLU A 584 -3.71 -4.87 -42.38
CA GLU A 584 -4.87 -4.37 -41.65
C GLU A 584 -4.56 -4.14 -40.16
N THR A 585 -4.83 -2.91 -39.72
CA THR A 585 -4.67 -2.45 -38.34
C THR A 585 -6.01 -1.88 -37.89
N ILE A 586 -6.49 -2.32 -36.72
CA ILE A 586 -7.65 -1.73 -36.03
C ILE A 586 -7.17 -0.87 -34.87
N TYR A 587 -7.99 0.07 -34.42
CA TYR A 587 -7.65 0.96 -33.30
C TYR A 587 -8.64 0.81 -32.15
N HIS A 588 -8.14 0.79 -30.93
CA HIS A 588 -8.95 0.97 -29.72
C HIS A 588 -8.74 2.38 -29.16
N TYR A 589 -9.82 3.04 -28.77
CA TYR A 589 -9.75 4.39 -28.20
C TYR A 589 -9.79 4.32 -26.68
N ALA A 590 -8.93 5.10 -26.04
CA ALA A 590 -8.72 5.09 -24.59
C ALA A 590 -8.63 6.51 -24.02
N TRP A 591 -8.86 6.62 -22.72
CA TRP A 591 -8.52 7.81 -21.95
C TRP A 591 -7.71 7.48 -20.71
N ILE A 592 -6.86 8.42 -20.30
CA ILE A 592 -6.19 8.42 -19.00
C ILE A 592 -6.64 9.68 -18.25
N LYS A 593 -7.03 9.53 -16.98
CA LYS A 593 -7.32 10.65 -16.08
C LYS A 593 -6.05 11.03 -15.37
N ILE A 594 -5.66 12.30 -15.48
CA ILE A 594 -4.48 12.85 -14.81
C ILE A 594 -4.85 14.04 -13.93
N GLU A 595 -4.06 14.27 -12.90
CA GLU A 595 -4.07 15.53 -12.16
C GLU A 595 -2.67 16.13 -12.13
N VAL A 596 -2.58 17.39 -12.56
CA VAL A 596 -1.33 18.15 -12.61
C VAL A 596 -1.34 19.16 -11.46
N SER A 597 -0.22 19.26 -10.73
CA SER A 597 -0.06 20.18 -9.61
C SER A 597 -0.25 21.65 -10.06
N ALA A 598 -0.66 22.51 -9.14
CA ALA A 598 -0.96 23.92 -9.44
C ALA A 598 0.25 24.71 -9.95
N ASP A 599 1.45 24.36 -9.48
CA ASP A 599 2.72 24.89 -9.95
C ASP A 599 3.21 24.26 -11.27
N GLY A 600 2.62 23.14 -11.69
CA GLY A 600 3.04 22.39 -12.88
C GLY A 600 4.34 21.61 -12.67
N ASP A 601 4.73 21.40 -11.42
CA ASP A 601 5.94 20.68 -11.04
C ASP A 601 5.71 19.19 -10.78
N GLY A 602 4.48 18.69 -10.82
CA GLY A 602 4.20 17.26 -10.83
C GLY A 602 2.86 16.90 -11.46
N TYR A 603 2.68 15.63 -11.78
CA TYR A 603 1.38 15.07 -12.11
C TYR A 603 1.23 13.62 -11.63
N ARG A 604 -0.01 13.20 -11.43
CA ARG A 604 -0.39 11.82 -11.13
C ARG A 604 -1.33 11.27 -12.18
N VAL A 605 -1.21 9.98 -12.47
CA VAL A 605 -2.24 9.22 -13.19
C VAL A 605 -3.22 8.68 -12.15
N ILE A 606 -4.50 8.93 -12.37
CA ILE A 606 -5.57 8.63 -11.42
C ILE A 606 -6.33 7.38 -11.83
N ASP A 607 -6.68 7.28 -13.11
CA ASP A 607 -7.53 6.23 -13.64
C ASP A 607 -7.35 6.14 -15.16
N MET A 608 -7.77 5.03 -15.78
CA MET A 608 -7.74 4.88 -17.22
C MET A 608 -8.79 3.88 -17.71
N ALA A 609 -9.30 4.10 -18.93
CA ALA A 609 -10.20 3.14 -19.57
C ALA A 609 -10.01 3.10 -21.09
N PHE A 610 -10.44 2.01 -21.71
CA PHE A 610 -10.47 1.87 -23.16
C PHE A 610 -11.72 1.13 -23.65
N ASN A 611 -12.11 1.37 -24.90
CA ASN A 611 -13.21 0.67 -25.56
C ASN A 611 -12.68 -0.58 -26.28
N GLU A 612 -13.13 -1.76 -25.87
CA GLU A 612 -12.78 -3.02 -26.55
C GLU A 612 -13.38 -3.12 -27.95
N ALA A 613 -14.42 -2.35 -28.28
CA ALA A 613 -15.00 -2.36 -29.61
C ALA A 613 -14.05 -1.69 -30.63
N PRO A 614 -13.59 -2.42 -31.66
CA PRO A 614 -12.67 -1.88 -32.65
C PRO A 614 -13.21 -0.65 -33.35
N ASN A 615 -12.38 0.38 -33.39
CA ASN A 615 -12.63 1.69 -33.99
C ASN A 615 -13.82 2.47 -33.39
N GLN A 616 -14.37 2.04 -32.25
CA GLN A 616 -15.47 2.75 -31.59
C GLN A 616 -14.97 3.78 -30.57
N PRO A 617 -15.61 4.97 -30.49
CA PRO A 617 -15.15 6.02 -29.58
C PRO A 617 -15.27 5.64 -28.10
N ILE A 618 -14.53 6.37 -27.24
CA ILE A 618 -14.70 6.38 -25.76
C ILE A 618 -15.00 7.81 -25.23
N LYS A 619 -15.76 7.99 -24.15
CA LYS A 619 -16.16 9.30 -23.59
C LYS A 619 -15.17 9.55 -22.47
N ALA A 620 -14.53 10.71 -22.44
CA ALA A 620 -13.61 11.07 -21.37
C ALA A 620 -14.32 10.96 -20.01
N GLY A 621 -13.85 10.08 -19.13
CA GLY A 621 -14.44 9.87 -17.80
C GLY A 621 -15.79 9.16 -17.76
N GLY A 622 -16.33 8.75 -18.91
CA GLY A 622 -17.63 8.09 -18.99
C GLY A 622 -17.67 6.99 -20.04
N LEU A 623 -18.77 6.25 -20.06
CA LEU A 623 -19.06 5.29 -21.12
C LEU A 623 -19.57 6.01 -22.38
N VAL A 624 -19.12 5.62 -23.58
CA VAL A 624 -19.72 6.10 -24.84
C VAL A 624 -21.05 5.44 -25.08
N GLU A 625 -21.88 6.16 -25.82
CA GLU A 625 -23.20 5.77 -26.33
C GLU A 625 -23.34 4.26 -26.56
N GLY A 626 -24.42 3.72 -26.00
CA GLY A 626 -24.63 2.32 -25.70
C GLY A 626 -25.30 2.15 -24.32
N LEU A 627 -26.25 1.22 -24.27
CA LEU A 627 -26.88 0.71 -23.05
C LEU A 627 -25.82 -0.01 -22.20
N ALA A 628 -25.38 0.60 -21.10
CA ALA A 628 -24.32 0.03 -20.27
C ALA A 628 -24.38 0.49 -18.80
N LEU A 629 -23.96 -0.40 -17.90
CA LEU A 629 -23.75 -0.18 -16.47
C LEU A 629 -22.24 -0.07 -16.21
N GLY A 630 -21.76 1.16 -16.08
CA GLY A 630 -20.36 1.50 -15.84
C GLY A 630 -20.01 1.39 -14.36
N TRP A 631 -19.27 0.35 -14.01
CA TRP A 631 -18.69 0.18 -12.69
C TRP A 631 -17.54 1.18 -12.50
N LEU A 632 -17.70 2.11 -11.56
CA LEU A 632 -16.72 3.17 -11.27
C LEU A 632 -15.55 2.63 -10.44
N ASP A 633 -15.81 1.59 -9.65
CA ASP A 633 -14.84 0.78 -8.93
C ASP A 633 -15.09 -0.70 -9.29
N THR A 634 -14.07 -1.56 -9.22
CA THR A 634 -14.22 -2.97 -9.61
C THR A 634 -13.74 -3.96 -8.56
N GLN A 635 -13.36 -3.47 -7.38
CA GLN A 635 -12.74 -4.26 -6.33
C GLN A 635 -13.30 -3.91 -4.95
N PHE A 636 -13.58 -4.95 -4.18
CA PHE A 636 -13.77 -4.89 -2.74
C PHE A 636 -12.46 -5.29 -2.07
N VAL A 637 -12.02 -4.51 -1.08
CA VAL A 637 -10.88 -4.87 -0.24
C VAL A 637 -11.39 -5.15 1.17
N GLU A 638 -10.83 -6.19 1.79
CA GLU A 638 -11.14 -6.51 3.19
C GLU A 638 -10.87 -5.32 4.13
N ALA A 639 -11.53 -5.27 5.28
CA ALA A 639 -11.28 -4.24 6.28
C ALA A 639 -9.88 -4.43 6.87
N LYS A 640 -9.07 -3.37 6.89
CA LYS A 640 -7.67 -3.46 7.30
C LYS A 640 -7.50 -3.67 8.80
N ASP A 641 -8.39 -3.12 9.63
CA ASP A 641 -8.21 -3.12 11.07
C ASP A 641 -8.68 -4.43 11.71
N GLU A 642 -9.79 -4.98 11.21
CA GLU A 642 -10.38 -6.24 11.63
C GLU A 642 -9.65 -7.45 11.04
N ASN A 643 -9.32 -7.42 9.73
CA ASN A 643 -8.73 -8.54 8.98
C ASN A 643 -9.40 -9.89 9.31
N ASP A 644 -10.73 -9.91 9.33
CA ASP A 644 -11.57 -11.03 9.75
C ASP A 644 -12.48 -11.55 8.62
N GLY A 645 -12.21 -11.11 7.39
CA GLY A 645 -13.01 -11.36 6.20
C GLY A 645 -14.14 -10.37 5.97
N SER A 646 -14.32 -9.36 6.81
CA SER A 646 -15.27 -8.27 6.57
C SER A 646 -14.77 -7.30 5.49
N ILE A 647 -15.70 -6.63 4.81
CA ILE A 647 -15.42 -5.68 3.73
C ILE A 647 -16.01 -4.32 4.15
N GLU A 648 -15.21 -3.25 4.10
CA GLU A 648 -15.68 -1.89 4.39
C GLU A 648 -15.98 -1.08 3.11
N ASP A 649 -15.30 -1.42 2.01
CA ASP A 649 -15.41 -0.72 0.74
C ASP A 649 -16.78 -0.89 0.07
N LYS A 650 -17.14 0.11 -0.73
CA LYS A 650 -18.28 0.08 -1.62
C LYS A 650 -17.82 0.22 -3.06
N VAL A 651 -18.54 -0.47 -3.95
CA VAL A 651 -18.33 -0.37 -5.38
C VAL A 651 -19.48 0.41 -6.00
N SER A 652 -19.16 1.53 -6.66
CA SER A 652 -20.18 2.38 -7.30
C SER A 652 -20.37 2.05 -8.78
N PHE A 653 -21.55 2.33 -9.34
CA PHE A 653 -21.85 2.17 -10.76
C PHE A 653 -22.81 3.23 -11.30
N GLU A 654 -22.73 3.48 -12.61
CA GLU A 654 -23.55 4.43 -13.35
C GLU A 654 -24.17 3.79 -14.61
N LEU A 655 -25.47 3.99 -14.83
CA LEU A 655 -26.22 3.52 -15.97
C LEU A 655 -26.26 4.59 -17.07
N SER A 656 -25.84 4.21 -18.28
CA SER A 656 -25.83 5.05 -19.48
C SER A 656 -27.00 4.72 -20.40
N GLU A 657 -27.62 5.77 -20.97
CA GLU A 657 -28.70 5.72 -21.98
C GLU A 657 -29.98 4.98 -21.57
N ALA A 658 -30.10 4.63 -20.29
CA ALA A 658 -31.28 4.05 -19.67
C ALA A 658 -31.52 4.64 -18.27
N THR A 659 -32.63 4.23 -17.64
CA THR A 659 -32.95 4.60 -16.25
C THR A 659 -33.34 3.38 -15.44
N PHE A 660 -33.04 3.43 -14.14
CA PHE A 660 -33.55 2.45 -13.19
C PHE A 660 -35.05 2.63 -12.96
N ALA A 661 -35.80 1.53 -12.91
CA ALA A 661 -37.24 1.52 -12.68
C ALA A 661 -37.63 1.91 -11.25
N LYS A 662 -36.67 1.87 -10.31
CA LYS A 662 -36.86 2.20 -8.90
C LYS A 662 -35.55 2.65 -8.23
N THR A 663 -35.67 3.49 -7.21
CA THR A 663 -34.58 3.90 -6.32
C THR A 663 -34.67 3.20 -4.96
N GLY A 664 -33.56 3.15 -4.23
CA GLY A 664 -33.43 2.48 -2.93
C GLY A 664 -32.82 1.09 -3.00
N GLU A 665 -32.93 0.34 -1.89
CA GLU A 665 -32.34 -0.99 -1.74
C GLU A 665 -33.06 -2.03 -2.62
N LEU A 666 -32.27 -2.80 -3.36
CA LEU A 666 -32.76 -3.90 -4.20
C LEU A 666 -32.84 -5.21 -3.41
N THR A 667 -33.77 -6.09 -3.81
CA THR A 667 -34.00 -7.38 -3.17
C THR A 667 -33.21 -8.49 -3.88
N SER A 668 -32.24 -9.09 -3.19
CA SER A 668 -31.48 -10.25 -3.71
C SER A 668 -32.39 -11.44 -4.04
N GLY A 669 -32.12 -12.13 -5.15
CA GLY A 669 -32.93 -13.23 -5.69
C GLY A 669 -34.17 -12.80 -6.46
N VAL A 670 -34.53 -11.51 -6.44
CA VAL A 670 -35.64 -10.93 -7.19
C VAL A 670 -35.12 -9.92 -8.19
N ASP A 671 -34.40 -8.91 -7.69
CA ASP A 671 -33.91 -7.78 -8.47
C ASP A 671 -32.51 -8.06 -9.04
N PHE A 672 -31.69 -8.81 -8.33
CA PHE A 672 -30.37 -9.24 -8.77
C PHE A 672 -30.01 -10.59 -8.16
N ASN A 673 -29.09 -11.33 -8.79
CA ASN A 673 -28.47 -12.54 -8.28
C ASN A 673 -26.97 -12.36 -8.16
N VAL A 674 -26.35 -13.04 -7.21
CA VAL A 674 -24.89 -12.98 -7.00
C VAL A 674 -24.27 -14.31 -7.37
N VAL A 675 -23.15 -14.28 -8.10
CA VAL A 675 -22.37 -15.47 -8.47
C VAL A 675 -20.97 -15.36 -7.88
N ASN A 676 -20.43 -16.48 -7.40
CA ASN A 676 -19.10 -16.60 -6.78
C ASN A 676 -18.90 -15.71 -5.54
N LEU A 677 -19.96 -15.40 -4.79
CA LEU A 677 -19.81 -14.68 -3.52
C LEU A 677 -19.05 -15.52 -2.48
N PRO A 678 -17.99 -15.00 -1.84
CA PRO A 678 -17.30 -15.71 -0.77
C PRO A 678 -18.26 -16.08 0.37
N SER A 679 -18.13 -17.31 0.87
CA SER A 679 -19.05 -17.82 1.88
C SER A 679 -18.96 -17.01 3.17
N GLY A 680 -20.09 -16.56 3.72
CA GLY A 680 -20.14 -15.71 4.91
C GLY A 680 -20.49 -14.25 4.59
N LEU A 681 -20.29 -13.83 3.34
CA LEU A 681 -20.71 -12.54 2.84
C LEU A 681 -22.12 -12.59 2.22
N SER A 682 -22.76 -11.42 2.18
CA SER A 682 -24.00 -11.14 1.46
C SER A 682 -23.85 -9.83 0.70
N ALA A 683 -24.43 -9.70 -0.50
CA ALA A 683 -24.36 -8.45 -1.25
C ALA A 683 -25.62 -7.62 -1.04
N LYS A 684 -25.45 -6.33 -0.79
CA LYS A 684 -26.49 -5.32 -0.74
C LYS A 684 -26.29 -4.33 -1.89
N VAL A 685 -27.33 -4.12 -2.69
CA VAL A 685 -27.29 -3.19 -3.82
C VAL A 685 -28.29 -2.07 -3.58
N THR A 686 -27.84 -0.82 -3.71
CA THR A 686 -28.68 0.37 -3.49
C THR A 686 -28.64 1.27 -4.72
N ILE A 687 -29.81 1.57 -5.29
CA ILE A 687 -29.94 2.56 -6.35
C ILE A 687 -30.08 3.95 -5.73
N LEU A 688 -29.11 4.82 -6.00
CA LEU A 688 -28.99 6.16 -5.40
C LEU A 688 -29.76 7.21 -6.19
N SER A 689 -29.83 7.07 -7.52
CA SER A 689 -30.55 7.96 -8.42
C SER A 689 -31.13 7.21 -9.63
N GLU A 690 -31.75 7.91 -10.58
CA GLU A 690 -32.28 7.30 -11.81
C GLU A 690 -31.17 6.68 -12.68
N THR A 691 -29.90 7.05 -12.47
CA THR A 691 -28.75 6.56 -13.24
C THR A 691 -27.58 6.07 -12.39
N THR A 692 -27.62 6.11 -11.06
CA THR A 692 -26.47 5.71 -10.22
C THR A 692 -26.84 4.74 -9.10
N GLY A 693 -25.91 3.88 -8.71
CA GLY A 693 -26.07 2.95 -7.59
C GLY A 693 -24.73 2.50 -6.99
N GLU A 694 -24.82 1.72 -5.91
CA GLU A 694 -23.68 1.16 -5.19
C GLU A 694 -23.94 -0.27 -4.74
N VAL A 695 -22.86 -1.03 -4.57
CA VAL A 695 -22.84 -2.38 -4.00
C VAL A 695 -21.97 -2.38 -2.74
N GLU A 696 -22.48 -3.01 -1.68
CA GLU A 696 -21.82 -3.23 -0.39
C GLU A 696 -21.82 -4.74 -0.10
N LEU A 697 -20.71 -5.26 0.42
CA LEU A 697 -20.63 -6.64 0.90
C LEU A 697 -20.74 -6.66 2.43
N ILE A 698 -21.77 -7.32 2.94
CA ILE A 698 -22.12 -7.35 4.37
C ILE A 698 -21.81 -8.73 4.95
N GLY A 699 -21.20 -8.73 6.14
CA GLY A 699 -20.80 -9.93 6.88
C GLY A 699 -19.28 -10.10 6.84
N SER A 700 -18.80 -11.29 7.20
CA SER A 700 -17.38 -11.65 7.14
C SER A 700 -17.22 -12.99 6.42
N SER A 701 -16.26 -13.08 5.52
CA SER A 701 -15.94 -14.32 4.81
C SER A 701 -15.37 -15.37 5.77
N ASN A 702 -15.82 -16.62 5.66
CA ASN A 702 -15.30 -17.74 6.45
C ASN A 702 -13.85 -18.12 6.07
N SER A 703 -13.40 -17.69 4.90
CA SER A 703 -12.03 -17.91 4.42
C SER A 703 -11.57 -16.64 3.74
N HIS A 704 -10.60 -15.99 4.37
CA HIS A 704 -10.16 -14.64 4.02
C HIS A 704 -8.63 -14.53 4.05
N GLY A 705 -7.89 -15.63 3.91
CA GLY A 705 -6.47 -15.51 3.54
C GLY A 705 -6.33 -15.00 2.11
N LYS A 706 -5.18 -14.44 1.73
CA LYS A 706 -4.95 -13.87 0.39
C LYS A 706 -5.26 -14.85 -0.75
N SER A 707 -4.99 -16.14 -0.54
CA SER A 707 -5.32 -17.23 -1.47
C SER A 707 -6.82 -17.45 -1.72
N SER A 708 -7.68 -16.90 -0.86
CA SER A 708 -9.15 -16.91 -0.99
C SER A 708 -9.68 -15.71 -1.77
N SER A 709 -8.80 -14.78 -2.18
CA SER A 709 -9.18 -13.66 -3.05
C SER A 709 -9.73 -14.18 -4.38
N ILE A 710 -10.76 -13.51 -4.89
CA ILE A 710 -11.42 -13.88 -6.14
C ILE A 710 -11.47 -12.70 -7.10
N THR A 711 -11.53 -13.01 -8.39
CA THR A 711 -11.60 -11.99 -9.46
C THR A 711 -12.84 -12.13 -10.31
N ASN A 712 -13.84 -12.89 -9.86
CA ASN A 712 -15.00 -13.31 -10.64
C ASN A 712 -16.33 -13.24 -9.86
N LEU A 713 -16.43 -12.32 -8.89
CA LEU A 713 -17.70 -12.00 -8.21
C LEU A 713 -18.62 -11.30 -9.21
N GLN A 714 -19.86 -11.76 -9.38
CA GLN A 714 -20.78 -11.11 -10.32
C GLN A 714 -22.07 -10.67 -9.63
N ILE A 715 -22.51 -9.45 -9.93
CA ILE A 715 -23.85 -8.93 -9.59
C ILE A 715 -24.67 -8.92 -10.87
N ASN A 716 -25.58 -9.88 -11.01
CA ASN A 716 -26.41 -10.05 -12.19
C ASN A 716 -27.79 -9.44 -11.95
N PHE A 717 -28.03 -8.25 -12.51
CA PHE A 717 -29.31 -7.57 -12.42
C PHE A 717 -30.39 -8.26 -13.26
N SER A 718 -31.64 -8.17 -12.81
CA SER A 718 -32.82 -8.62 -13.55
C SER A 718 -33.40 -7.50 -14.40
N ASP A 719 -34.13 -7.84 -15.46
CA ASP A 719 -34.78 -6.87 -16.35
C ASP A 719 -35.69 -5.88 -15.59
N ALA A 720 -36.33 -6.32 -14.51
CA ALA A 720 -37.25 -5.50 -13.72
C ALA A 720 -36.59 -4.34 -12.97
N VAL A 721 -35.25 -4.29 -12.93
CA VAL A 721 -34.48 -3.18 -12.35
C VAL A 721 -34.43 -1.99 -13.30
N PHE A 722 -34.63 -2.20 -14.60
CA PHE A 722 -34.53 -1.17 -15.64
C PHE A 722 -35.94 -0.79 -16.15
N SER A 723 -36.11 0.49 -16.53
CA SER A 723 -37.44 1.02 -16.88
C SER A 723 -38.03 0.41 -18.16
N ASP A 724 -37.24 0.29 -19.22
CA ASP A 724 -37.69 -0.14 -20.56
C ASP A 724 -36.68 -1.08 -21.26
N GLU A 725 -35.69 -1.59 -20.53
CA GLU A 725 -34.52 -2.29 -21.10
C GLU A 725 -34.34 -3.69 -20.51
N ILE A 726 -33.70 -4.58 -21.27
CA ILE A 726 -33.39 -5.96 -20.83
C ILE A 726 -31.97 -5.97 -20.25
N ALA A 727 -31.77 -6.64 -19.12
CA ALA A 727 -30.48 -6.63 -18.42
C ALA A 727 -29.33 -7.23 -19.27
N SER A 728 -29.62 -8.15 -20.18
CA SER A 728 -28.65 -8.72 -21.12
C SER A 728 -28.17 -7.73 -22.17
N ASP A 729 -28.98 -6.71 -22.47
CA ASP A 729 -28.71 -5.73 -23.50
C ASP A 729 -27.94 -4.53 -22.92
N ILE A 730 -27.82 -4.46 -21.59
CA ILE A 730 -27.05 -3.47 -20.85
C ILE A 730 -25.69 -4.07 -20.49
N ALA A 731 -24.65 -3.66 -21.22
CA ALA A 731 -23.29 -4.13 -20.97
C ALA A 731 -22.87 -3.84 -19.51
N GLY A 732 -22.38 -4.85 -18.79
CA GLY A 732 -21.99 -4.70 -17.38
C GLY A 732 -23.11 -4.91 -16.35
N ALA A 733 -24.38 -5.00 -16.77
CA ALA A 733 -25.50 -5.32 -15.86
C ALA A 733 -25.58 -6.83 -15.53
N THR A 734 -24.97 -7.68 -16.33
CA THR A 734 -24.79 -9.11 -16.05
C THR A 734 -23.41 -9.58 -16.52
N GLY A 735 -22.87 -10.63 -15.90
CA GLY A 735 -21.61 -11.25 -16.29
C GLY A 735 -20.35 -10.40 -16.04
N PHE A 736 -20.48 -9.25 -15.36
CA PHE A 736 -19.34 -8.40 -15.02
C PHE A 736 -18.61 -8.94 -13.78
N ASP A 737 -17.30 -9.19 -13.94
CA ASP A 737 -16.45 -9.74 -12.91
C ASP A 737 -15.87 -8.62 -12.01
N LEU A 738 -16.36 -8.58 -10.78
CA LEU A 738 -15.82 -7.83 -9.66
C LEU A 738 -14.80 -8.66 -8.88
N ARG A 739 -13.93 -7.98 -8.16
CA ARG A 739 -12.87 -8.60 -7.36
C ARG A 739 -13.16 -8.48 -5.87
N VAL A 740 -12.75 -9.47 -5.10
CA VAL A 740 -12.69 -9.40 -3.64
C VAL A 740 -11.27 -9.76 -3.23
N LYS A 741 -10.54 -8.77 -2.70
CA LYS A 741 -9.15 -8.91 -2.24
C LYS A 741 -9.14 -9.11 -0.72
N PHE A 742 -8.72 -10.29 -0.31
CA PHE A 742 -8.47 -10.60 1.08
C PHE A 742 -6.97 -10.49 1.42
N ARG A 743 -6.65 -10.29 2.69
CA ARG A 743 -5.30 -10.16 3.24
C ARG A 743 -4.90 -11.45 3.94
N ASP A 744 -3.60 -11.72 4.05
CA ASP A 744 -3.16 -12.76 4.96
C ASP A 744 -3.21 -12.24 6.41
N ASP A 745 -3.27 -13.15 7.37
CA ASP A 745 -3.12 -12.83 8.79
C ASP A 745 -1.87 -11.98 9.00
N TYR A 746 -2.02 -10.90 9.78
CA TYR A 746 -0.90 -10.03 10.08
C TYR A 746 0.10 -10.73 10.96
N ARG A 747 1.38 -10.67 10.58
CA ARG A 747 2.45 -11.35 11.27
C ARG A 747 3.69 -10.51 11.43
N LEU A 748 4.47 -10.82 12.45
CA LEU A 748 5.78 -10.22 12.65
C LEU A 748 6.86 -11.05 11.96
N VAL A 749 7.61 -10.42 11.05
CA VAL A 749 8.63 -11.07 10.23
C VAL A 749 10.01 -10.59 10.65
N ARG A 750 10.85 -11.53 11.10
CA ARG A 750 12.23 -11.27 11.50
C ARG A 750 13.19 -11.51 10.34
N VAL A 751 14.14 -10.59 10.17
CA VAL A 751 15.16 -10.60 9.12
C VAL A 751 16.53 -10.54 9.78
N THR A 752 17.25 -11.66 9.76
CA THR A 752 18.59 -11.74 10.34
C THR A 752 19.64 -11.71 9.22
N LYS A 753 20.16 -10.52 8.94
CA LYS A 753 21.25 -10.28 7.98
C LYS A 753 22.29 -9.35 8.63
N PRO A 754 23.34 -9.88 9.28
CA PRO A 754 24.33 -9.04 9.93
C PRO A 754 25.17 -8.30 8.88
N LEU A 755 25.22 -6.97 8.98
CA LEU A 755 25.94 -6.09 8.06
C LEU A 755 26.82 -5.15 8.85
N THR A 756 27.95 -4.73 8.28
CA THR A 756 28.88 -3.82 8.96
C THR A 756 29.45 -2.83 7.98
N VAL A 757 29.47 -1.56 8.37
CA VAL A 757 30.21 -0.51 7.68
C VAL A 757 31.28 0.08 8.59
N THR A 758 32.39 0.46 7.97
CA THR A 758 33.52 1.12 8.61
C THR A 758 33.99 2.26 7.73
N THR A 759 34.99 3.02 8.18
CA THR A 759 35.64 4.03 7.33
C THR A 759 36.38 3.43 6.13
N ALA A 760 36.65 2.12 6.13
CA ALA A 760 37.21 1.38 5.00
C ALA A 760 36.12 0.75 4.12
N ASP A 761 35.11 0.13 4.74
CA ASP A 761 34.00 -0.56 4.08
C ASP A 761 32.75 0.31 4.15
N LYS A 762 32.56 1.16 3.15
CA LYS A 762 31.75 2.38 3.28
C LYS A 762 30.27 2.19 2.98
N TRP A 763 29.87 1.10 2.32
CA TRP A 763 28.50 0.91 1.87
C TRP A 763 28.10 -0.56 1.94
N GLN A 764 26.92 -0.83 2.50
CA GLN A 764 26.27 -2.13 2.51
C GLN A 764 24.77 -1.95 2.30
N PHE A 765 24.21 -2.72 1.37
CA PHE A 765 22.78 -2.69 1.01
C PHE A 765 22.05 -3.90 1.61
N PHE A 766 20.78 -3.73 1.97
CA PHE A 766 19.92 -4.84 2.35
C PHE A 766 18.44 -4.64 2.03
N ARG A 767 17.73 -5.76 1.98
CA ARG A 767 16.28 -5.85 1.92
C ARG A 767 15.75 -6.61 3.12
N LEU A 768 14.57 -6.21 3.58
CA LEU A 768 13.80 -6.94 4.59
C LEU A 768 13.13 -8.21 4.01
N ASP A 769 13.22 -8.42 2.70
CA ASP A 769 12.55 -9.51 1.98
C ASP A 769 11.02 -9.48 2.19
N ALA A 770 10.46 -8.28 2.36
CA ALA A 770 9.03 -8.03 2.51
C ALA A 770 8.33 -7.93 1.15
N GLY A 771 9.06 -7.54 0.10
CA GLY A 771 8.48 -7.07 -1.15
C GLY A 771 7.98 -5.63 -1.02
N GLY A 772 7.82 -4.92 -2.15
CA GLY A 772 7.54 -3.48 -2.14
C GLY A 772 8.80 -2.63 -1.96
N SER A 773 8.72 -1.55 -1.19
CA SER A 773 9.81 -0.57 -1.01
C SER A 773 10.74 -0.90 0.16
N ASP A 774 11.14 -2.16 0.29
CA ASP A 774 11.79 -2.72 1.49
C ASP A 774 13.32 -2.56 1.54
N GLU A 775 13.89 -1.72 0.67
CA GLU A 775 15.32 -1.46 0.58
C GLU A 775 15.83 -0.47 1.62
N PHE A 776 16.99 -0.78 2.22
CA PHE A 776 17.70 0.08 3.15
C PHE A 776 19.22 -0.10 3.00
N GLY A 777 20.01 0.82 3.57
CA GLY A 777 21.46 0.75 3.47
C GLY A 777 22.20 1.34 4.67
N LEU A 778 23.38 0.78 4.93
CA LEU A 778 24.35 1.31 5.87
C LEU A 778 25.43 2.05 5.09
N TYR A 779 25.80 3.25 5.54
CA TYR A 779 26.68 4.14 4.79
C TYR A 779 27.69 4.90 5.66
N TYR A 780 28.90 5.08 5.14
CA TYR A 780 29.87 6.07 5.57
C TYR A 780 30.10 7.06 4.43
N ASP A 781 29.72 8.32 4.65
CA ASP A 781 29.93 9.38 3.66
C ASP A 781 31.35 9.93 3.79
N ASP A 782 32.26 9.51 2.93
CA ASP A 782 33.65 9.98 2.89
C ASP A 782 33.87 11.16 1.95
N VAL A 783 32.83 11.59 1.24
CA VAL A 783 32.93 12.59 0.16
C VAL A 783 32.50 13.96 0.66
N ASN A 784 31.35 14.04 1.32
CA ASN A 784 30.74 15.30 1.71
C ASN A 784 31.00 15.62 3.18
N ASP A 785 30.80 14.62 4.04
CA ASP A 785 30.48 14.86 5.45
C ASP A 785 31.44 14.15 6.44
N ASN A 786 32.10 13.07 6.01
CA ASN A 786 33.01 12.24 6.82
C ASN A 786 32.37 11.64 8.08
N PHE A 787 31.12 11.16 7.99
CA PHE A 787 30.45 10.49 9.11
C PHE A 787 29.42 9.43 8.67
N PHE A 788 28.95 8.62 9.63
CA PHE A 788 28.09 7.46 9.39
C PHE A 788 26.61 7.86 9.26
N LYS A 789 25.97 7.34 8.21
CA LYS A 789 24.58 7.60 7.82
C LYS A 789 23.82 6.29 7.62
N PHE A 790 22.50 6.39 7.58
CA PHE A 790 21.59 5.31 7.23
C PHE A 790 20.77 5.73 6.01
N GLU A 791 20.75 4.89 4.98
CA GLU A 791 20.04 5.13 3.74
C GLU A 791 18.67 4.45 3.79
N ALA A 792 17.64 5.23 3.49
CA ALA A 792 16.25 4.82 3.53
C ALA A 792 15.54 5.03 2.17
N TYR A 793 16.23 5.54 1.15
CA TYR A 793 15.71 5.66 -0.22
C TYR A 793 14.36 6.38 -0.30
N GLY A 794 14.28 7.58 0.29
CA GLY A 794 13.04 8.37 0.29
C GLY A 794 12.02 7.97 1.35
N LYS A 795 12.32 6.97 2.20
CA LYS A 795 11.42 6.53 3.28
C LYS A 795 11.68 7.25 4.61
N ALA A 796 10.72 7.15 5.53
CA ALA A 796 10.82 7.77 6.84
C ALA A 796 11.44 6.87 7.91
N ILE A 797 12.12 7.49 8.86
CA ILE A 797 12.70 6.89 10.06
C ILE A 797 12.38 7.78 11.25
N VAL A 798 12.29 7.21 12.45
CA VAL A 798 12.12 7.99 13.68
C VAL A 798 13.40 8.75 14.02
N THR A 799 13.29 10.07 14.14
CA THR A 799 14.42 10.98 14.42
C THR A 799 14.14 11.91 15.59
N ASN A 800 15.19 12.59 16.05
CA ASN A 800 15.09 13.58 17.12
C ASN A 800 14.34 14.82 16.59
N GLY A 801 13.02 14.85 16.82
CA GLY A 801 12.12 15.90 16.33
C GLY A 801 12.05 15.92 14.80
N THR A 802 12.30 17.07 14.19
CA THR A 802 12.32 17.23 12.72
C THR A 802 13.73 17.17 12.13
N SER A 803 14.72 16.73 12.91
CA SER A 803 16.11 16.61 12.45
C SER A 803 16.34 15.31 11.66
N LEU A 804 17.50 15.19 11.00
CA LEU A 804 17.94 13.95 10.36
C LEU A 804 18.69 13.01 11.32
N ASN A 805 18.86 13.38 12.59
CA ASN A 805 19.57 12.55 13.57
C ASN A 805 18.66 11.42 14.06
N VAL A 806 19.01 10.17 13.71
CA VAL A 806 18.20 8.98 14.03
C VAL A 806 18.15 8.78 15.53
N THR A 807 16.96 8.63 16.11
CA THR A 807 16.79 8.41 17.55
C THR A 807 17.19 6.98 17.94
N PRO A 808 18.11 6.79 18.90
CA PRO A 808 18.41 5.47 19.45
C PRO A 808 17.28 5.02 20.39
N LEU A 809 16.50 4.03 19.95
CA LEU A 809 15.36 3.50 20.69
C LEU A 809 15.75 2.31 21.58
N ASN A 810 15.07 2.18 22.72
CA ASN A 810 15.25 1.09 23.67
C ASN A 810 14.41 -0.14 23.31
N TYR A 811 14.84 -1.32 23.77
CA TYR A 811 14.02 -2.53 23.72
C TYR A 811 12.67 -2.28 24.43
N GLY A 812 11.57 -2.68 23.81
CA GLY A 812 10.22 -2.52 24.35
C GLY A 812 9.58 -1.14 24.14
N GLU A 813 10.26 -0.18 23.49
CA GLU A 813 9.62 1.08 23.08
C GLU A 813 8.63 0.85 21.94
N VAL A 814 7.47 1.49 22.04
CA VAL A 814 6.38 1.40 21.04
C VAL A 814 6.50 2.56 20.07
N VAL A 815 6.47 2.25 18.77
CA VAL A 815 6.44 3.22 17.68
C VAL A 815 5.11 3.09 16.93
N THR A 816 4.52 4.23 16.63
CA THR A 816 3.16 4.39 16.06
C THR A 816 3.17 5.39 14.91
N THR A 817 2.03 5.57 14.24
CA THR A 817 1.80 6.63 13.23
C THR A 817 2.18 8.04 13.74
N GLU A 818 1.96 8.31 15.03
CA GLU A 818 2.21 9.61 15.68
C GLU A 818 3.68 9.84 16.09
N SER A 819 4.57 8.88 15.82
CA SER A 819 5.99 9.03 16.14
C SER A 819 6.66 10.11 15.27
N SER A 820 7.83 10.60 15.69
CA SER A 820 8.57 11.66 14.96
C SER A 820 9.23 11.12 13.69
N TRP A 821 8.43 10.73 12.71
CA TRP A 821 8.85 10.24 11.41
C TRP A 821 9.40 11.39 10.56
N THR A 822 10.65 11.27 10.13
CA THR A 822 11.27 12.20 9.18
C THR A 822 11.65 11.46 7.92
N GLN A 823 11.12 11.91 6.78
CA GLN A 823 11.41 11.35 5.46
C GLN A 823 12.84 11.66 5.01
N ASN A 824 13.52 10.66 4.43
CA ASN A 824 14.87 10.82 3.88
C ASN A 824 14.84 11.68 2.59
N PRO A 825 15.55 12.82 2.52
CA PRO A 825 15.66 13.63 1.31
C PRO A 825 16.56 13.03 0.20
N GLY A 826 17.23 11.90 0.45
CA GLY A 826 18.20 11.28 -0.46
C GLY A 826 19.63 11.82 -0.30
N HIS A 827 20.57 11.22 -1.03
CA HIS A 827 21.99 11.61 -0.98
C HIS A 827 22.21 13.07 -1.44
N PRO A 828 22.99 13.89 -0.71
CA PRO A 828 23.81 13.56 0.46
C PRO A 828 23.12 13.79 1.82
N ASN A 829 21.83 14.12 1.85
CA ASN A 829 21.12 14.52 3.07
C ASN A 829 20.46 13.33 3.80
N GLN A 830 21.06 12.14 3.78
CA GLN A 830 20.49 10.99 4.46
C GLN A 830 20.46 11.12 5.99
N HIS A 831 19.70 10.21 6.62
CA HIS A 831 19.64 10.07 8.07
C HIS A 831 21.00 9.81 8.70
N ARG A 832 21.24 10.41 9.86
CA ARG A 832 22.55 10.52 10.49
C ARG A 832 22.60 9.63 11.72
N ILE A 833 23.58 8.72 11.76
CA ILE A 833 23.80 7.81 12.89
C ILE A 833 24.83 8.39 13.84
N ILE A 834 25.97 8.84 13.31
CA ILE A 834 27.02 9.54 14.05
C ILE A 834 27.36 10.81 13.28
N THR A 835 27.51 11.95 13.96
CA THR A 835 28.12 13.17 13.40
C THR A 835 29.07 13.79 14.44
N PRO A 836 29.89 14.79 14.08
CA PRO A 836 30.72 15.50 15.07
C PRO A 836 29.94 16.07 16.26
N ASP A 837 28.69 16.47 16.03
CA ASP A 837 27.80 17.07 17.04
C ASP A 837 26.69 16.11 17.52
N TYR A 838 26.69 14.85 17.04
CA TYR A 838 25.70 13.84 17.39
C TYR A 838 26.37 12.50 17.69
N SER A 839 26.39 12.12 18.98
CA SER A 839 27.17 10.99 19.48
C SER A 839 26.38 10.01 20.35
N ASP A 840 25.05 10.14 20.39
CA ASP A 840 24.17 9.37 21.27
C ASP A 840 24.23 7.86 20.99
N TRP A 841 24.62 7.47 19.77
CA TRP A 841 24.81 6.09 19.38
C TRP A 841 26.15 5.48 19.83
N LEU A 842 27.18 6.27 20.15
CA LEU A 842 28.54 5.76 20.37
C LEU A 842 28.60 4.72 21.50
N GLY A 843 29.11 3.54 21.16
CA GLY A 843 29.29 2.44 22.11
C GLY A 843 27.98 1.78 22.55
N GLN A 844 26.87 2.06 21.87
CA GLN A 844 25.57 1.52 22.20
C GLN A 844 25.11 0.48 21.17
N GLN A 845 24.28 -0.44 21.67
CA GLN A 845 23.47 -1.32 20.84
C GLN A 845 22.00 -0.97 21.09
N LYS A 846 21.34 -0.40 20.08
CA LYS A 846 20.01 0.22 20.16
C LYS A 846 19.22 -0.03 18.87
N TYR A 847 17.93 0.25 18.93
CA TYR A 847 17.03 0.07 17.79
C TYR A 847 16.81 1.39 17.07
N LEU A 848 16.52 1.31 15.78
CA LEU A 848 15.88 2.40 15.03
C LEU A 848 14.62 1.85 14.39
N ALA A 849 13.61 2.71 14.22
CA ALA A 849 12.35 2.35 13.60
C ALA A 849 12.32 2.71 12.11
N LEU A 850 11.79 1.81 11.30
CA LEU A 850 11.71 1.87 9.85
C LEU A 850 10.24 2.05 9.44
N GLN A 851 9.97 2.94 8.50
CA GLN A 851 8.70 3.02 7.79
C GLN A 851 8.94 2.66 6.33
N PHE A 852 8.09 1.84 5.73
CA PHE A 852 8.14 1.47 4.31
C PHE A 852 6.77 1.02 3.83
N GLU A 853 6.63 0.81 2.52
CA GLU A 853 5.37 0.32 1.94
C GLU A 853 5.43 -1.16 1.62
N LEU A 854 4.39 -1.87 2.02
CA LEU A 854 4.11 -3.26 1.69
C LEU A 854 2.73 -3.32 1.00
N GLU A 855 2.70 -3.77 -0.25
CA GLU A 855 1.48 -3.83 -1.07
C GLU A 855 0.71 -2.50 -1.21
N GLY A 856 1.43 -1.37 -1.22
CA GLY A 856 0.84 -0.02 -1.32
C GLY A 856 0.40 0.57 0.03
N GLU A 857 0.54 -0.18 1.11
CA GLU A 857 0.18 0.24 2.46
C GLU A 857 1.41 0.52 3.32
N THR A 858 1.33 1.51 4.20
CA THR A 858 2.43 1.85 5.09
C THR A 858 2.56 0.81 6.21
N VAL A 859 3.76 0.28 6.43
CA VAL A 859 4.09 -0.66 7.51
C VAL A 859 5.32 -0.21 8.28
N TYR A 860 5.48 -0.72 9.50
CA TYR A 860 6.58 -0.36 10.39
C TYR A 860 7.46 -1.56 10.74
N GLY A 861 8.75 -1.27 10.94
CA GLY A 861 9.74 -2.24 11.40
C GLY A 861 10.81 -1.62 12.29
N TRP A 862 11.78 -2.42 12.68
CA TRP A 862 12.94 -1.99 13.43
C TRP A 862 14.22 -2.66 12.93
N ALA A 863 15.35 -1.97 13.09
CA ALA A 863 16.69 -2.52 12.92
C ALA A 863 17.50 -2.33 14.20
N LEU A 864 18.14 -3.40 14.67
CA LEU A 864 19.07 -3.38 15.80
C LEU A 864 20.46 -3.01 15.29
N LEU A 865 20.95 -1.84 15.68
CA LEU A 865 22.29 -1.40 15.36
C LEU A 865 23.22 -1.54 16.57
N ASN A 866 24.46 -1.91 16.29
CA ASN A 866 25.57 -1.89 17.22
C ASN A 866 26.63 -0.91 16.72
N VAL A 867 26.87 0.17 17.45
CA VAL A 867 27.72 1.29 17.03
C VAL A 867 28.99 1.29 17.89
N ARG A 868 30.16 1.33 17.24
CA ARG A 868 31.44 1.20 17.94
C ARG A 868 31.70 2.41 18.84
N ALA A 869 32.30 2.17 20.01
CA ALA A 869 32.65 3.22 20.96
C ALA A 869 33.70 4.21 20.44
N ASP A 870 34.51 3.80 19.47
CA ASP A 870 35.49 4.66 18.80
C ASP A 870 34.90 5.50 17.65
N GLY A 871 33.62 5.29 17.31
CA GLY A 871 32.93 5.97 16.22
C GLY A 871 33.43 5.62 14.83
N GLN A 872 34.21 4.54 14.66
CA GLN A 872 34.83 4.14 13.39
C GLN A 872 34.01 3.10 12.59
N GLY A 873 32.77 2.83 12.99
CA GLY A 873 31.90 1.90 12.30
C GLY A 873 30.65 1.57 13.08
N TYR A 874 29.67 1.01 12.38
CA TYR A 874 28.49 0.41 12.99
C TYR A 874 28.02 -0.80 12.19
N SER A 875 27.25 -1.65 12.87
CA SER A 875 26.73 -2.89 12.32
C SER A 875 25.23 -2.97 12.52
N MET A 876 24.49 -3.48 11.54
CA MET A 876 23.15 -4.01 11.76
C MET A 876 23.27 -5.46 12.19
N VAL A 877 22.61 -5.80 13.29
CA VAL A 877 22.69 -7.13 13.91
C VAL A 877 21.45 -7.96 13.57
N ASP A 878 20.29 -7.30 13.54
CA ASP A 878 18.99 -7.95 13.37
C ASP A 878 17.96 -6.90 12.92
N ALA A 879 16.87 -7.34 12.31
CA ALA A 879 15.74 -6.49 11.96
C ALA A 879 14.43 -7.28 12.04
N ALA A 880 13.31 -6.58 12.17
CA ALA A 880 11.99 -7.17 12.00
C ALA A 880 10.98 -6.13 11.52
N TYR A 881 9.85 -6.57 10.97
CA TYR A 881 8.73 -5.71 10.61
C TYR A 881 7.40 -6.40 10.87
N TYR A 882 6.33 -5.61 11.03
CA TYR A 882 4.98 -6.11 11.21
C TYR A 882 4.17 -5.89 9.93
N THR A 883 3.49 -6.93 9.44
CA THR A 883 2.76 -6.83 8.16
C THR A 883 1.41 -6.11 8.26
N LYS A 884 0.97 -5.68 9.45
CA LYS A 884 -0.26 -4.91 9.63
C LYS A 884 -0.07 -3.47 9.10
N PRO A 885 -0.88 -3.03 8.12
CA PRO A 885 -0.93 -1.63 7.69
C PRO A 885 -1.14 -0.68 8.87
N ASP A 886 -0.32 0.37 8.95
CA ASP A 886 -0.31 1.36 10.03
C ASP A 886 -0.17 0.77 11.46
N GLY A 887 0.16 -0.52 11.56
CA GLY A 887 0.20 -1.25 12.81
C GLY A 887 1.41 -0.86 13.65
N PRO A 888 1.25 -0.55 14.95
CA PRO A 888 2.35 -0.18 15.83
C PRO A 888 3.41 -1.28 15.90
N ILE A 889 4.67 -0.88 16.06
CA ILE A 889 5.81 -1.81 16.16
C ILE A 889 6.53 -1.60 17.50
N VAL A 890 6.89 -2.70 18.15
CA VAL A 890 7.61 -2.69 19.43
C VAL A 890 9.07 -3.09 19.24
N MET A 891 9.98 -2.22 19.65
CA MET A 891 11.42 -2.37 19.39
C MET A 891 11.99 -3.65 19.99
N GLY A 892 12.55 -4.52 19.14
CA GLY A 892 13.23 -5.74 19.54
C GLY A 892 12.32 -6.93 19.83
N ILE A 893 11.00 -6.77 19.74
CA ILE A 893 10.05 -7.88 19.84
C ILE A 893 10.03 -8.64 18.51
N THR A 894 10.03 -9.97 18.61
CA THR A 894 10.17 -10.89 17.45
C THR A 894 9.03 -11.90 17.35
N ASN A 895 8.00 -11.79 18.20
CA ASN A 895 6.77 -12.59 18.14
C ASN A 895 5.55 -11.74 18.56
N GLU A 896 4.36 -12.11 18.08
CA GLU A 896 3.13 -11.34 18.31
C GLU A 896 2.61 -11.42 19.74
N ASP A 897 2.65 -12.58 20.41
CA ASP A 897 2.16 -12.74 21.79
C ASP A 897 2.85 -11.76 22.75
N ASP A 898 4.17 -11.61 22.61
CA ASP A 898 4.93 -10.62 23.37
C ASP A 898 4.54 -9.20 22.95
N MET A 899 4.37 -8.95 21.65
CA MET A 899 4.01 -7.62 21.13
C MET A 899 2.66 -7.15 21.68
N ASP A 900 1.66 -8.02 21.71
CA ASP A 900 0.33 -7.76 22.28
C ASP A 900 0.43 -7.36 23.76
N GLN A 901 1.37 -7.94 24.51
CA GLN A 901 1.57 -7.57 25.90
C GLN A 901 2.03 -6.11 26.06
N TYR A 902 2.86 -5.61 25.14
CA TYR A 902 3.31 -4.21 25.13
C TYR A 902 2.28 -3.24 24.55
N LEU A 903 1.39 -3.74 23.68
CA LEU A 903 0.36 -2.95 23.00
C LEU A 903 -1.00 -2.93 23.73
N LYS A 904 -1.16 -3.73 24.80
CA LYS A 904 -2.31 -3.61 25.70
C LYS A 904 -2.32 -2.26 26.41
N PRO A 905 -3.51 -1.70 26.71
CA PRO A 905 -3.58 -0.40 27.36
C PRO A 905 -2.92 -0.44 28.73
N VAL A 906 -2.07 0.55 29.04
CA VAL A 906 -1.60 0.75 30.41
C VAL A 906 -2.47 1.84 31.03
N VAL A 907 -3.24 1.46 32.05
CA VAL A 907 -4.20 2.35 32.71
C VAL A 907 -3.96 2.38 34.22
N ASP A 908 -4.45 3.45 34.86
CA ASP A 908 -4.51 3.60 36.31
C ASP A 908 -5.88 4.18 36.73
N ILE A 909 -6.30 3.93 37.98
CA ILE A 909 -7.53 4.49 38.55
C ILE A 909 -7.15 5.68 39.44
N VAL A 910 -7.66 6.86 39.09
CA VAL A 910 -7.54 8.05 39.93
C VAL A 910 -8.89 8.36 40.55
N LEU A 911 -8.89 8.42 41.89
CA LEU A 911 -10.04 8.83 42.69
C LEU A 911 -9.83 10.25 43.20
N ASP A 912 -10.91 11.01 43.33
CA ASP A 912 -10.87 12.35 43.92
C ASP A 912 -10.52 12.33 45.42
N LYS A 913 -10.80 11.22 46.11
CA LYS A 913 -10.46 10.98 47.53
C LYS A 913 -10.20 9.49 47.80
N ASN A 914 -9.51 9.19 48.89
CA ASN A 914 -9.12 7.83 49.26
C ASN A 914 -10.01 7.21 50.36
N GLN A 915 -10.98 7.96 50.90
CA GLN A 915 -11.96 7.51 51.90
C GLN A 915 -13.27 8.27 51.67
N PHE A 916 -14.39 7.55 51.79
CA PHE A 916 -15.74 8.10 51.57
C PHE A 916 -16.65 7.80 52.76
N VAL A 917 -17.68 8.61 52.94
CA VAL A 917 -18.80 8.30 53.84
C VAL A 917 -20.03 7.85 53.04
N THR A 918 -20.93 7.11 53.68
CA THR A 918 -22.16 6.64 53.05
C THR A 918 -22.97 7.82 52.47
N GLY A 919 -23.42 7.70 51.21
CA GLY A 919 -24.14 8.75 50.50
C GLY A 919 -23.26 9.76 49.75
N GLU A 920 -21.93 9.67 49.86
CA GLU A 920 -20.99 10.50 49.09
C GLU A 920 -20.76 9.91 47.69
N THR A 921 -20.58 10.78 46.68
CA THR A 921 -20.28 10.41 45.29
C THR A 921 -18.77 10.51 45.05
N ALA A 922 -18.15 9.41 44.60
CA ALA A 922 -16.79 9.38 44.10
C ALA A 922 -16.74 9.81 42.63
N ASN A 923 -15.82 10.71 42.29
CA ASN A 923 -15.45 11.00 40.91
C ASN A 923 -14.24 10.15 40.55
N ILE A 924 -14.35 9.41 39.45
CA ILE A 924 -13.41 8.36 39.09
C ILE A 924 -12.92 8.64 37.68
N GLU A 925 -11.60 8.72 37.52
CA GLU A 925 -10.91 8.91 36.25
C GLU A 925 -10.03 7.70 35.95
N GLY A 926 -10.14 7.19 34.73
CA GLY A 926 -9.23 6.22 34.18
C GLY A 926 -8.15 6.97 33.40
N VAL A 927 -6.91 6.92 33.89
CA VAL A 927 -5.78 7.60 33.24
C VAL A 927 -5.03 6.58 32.40
N LYS A 928 -4.84 6.87 31.11
CA LYS A 928 -4.03 6.02 30.21
C LYS A 928 -2.59 6.51 30.13
N SER A 929 -1.67 5.59 29.91
CA SER A 929 -0.27 5.84 29.58
C SER A 929 0.14 5.01 28.37
N GLY A 930 0.78 5.64 27.38
CA GLY A 930 1.22 4.95 26.16
C GLY A 930 0.11 4.79 25.13
N VAL A 931 -0.15 3.56 24.71
CA VAL A 931 -1.11 3.16 23.67
C VAL A 931 -2.56 3.54 23.99
N ASP A 932 -3.38 3.68 22.95
CA ASP A 932 -4.77 4.10 23.05
C ASP A 932 -5.71 3.04 23.65
N VAL A 933 -6.85 3.52 24.17
CA VAL A 933 -7.93 2.72 24.78
C VAL A 933 -9.19 2.93 23.94
N ASP A 934 -9.71 1.85 23.36
CA ASP A 934 -10.90 1.89 22.50
C ASP A 934 -12.20 1.79 23.32
N ALA A 935 -12.16 1.05 24.44
CA ALA A 935 -13.32 0.90 25.33
C ALA A 935 -12.93 0.89 26.81
N TRP A 936 -13.82 1.46 27.63
CA TRP A 936 -13.71 1.55 29.08
C TRP A 936 -14.90 0.83 29.70
N GLU A 937 -14.70 -0.04 30.68
CA GLU A 937 -15.77 -0.64 31.46
C GLU A 937 -15.44 -0.57 32.96
N TRP A 938 -16.30 0.12 33.71
CA TRP A 938 -16.15 0.29 35.15
C TRP A 938 -17.08 -0.65 35.91
N VAL A 939 -16.51 -1.45 36.79
CA VAL A 939 -17.22 -2.44 37.60
C VAL A 939 -16.99 -2.14 39.08
N ILE A 940 -18.06 -2.13 39.86
CA ILE A 940 -17.98 -2.12 41.32
C ILE A 940 -18.21 -3.55 41.83
N VAL A 941 -17.36 -4.00 42.74
CA VAL A 941 -17.50 -5.29 43.42
C VAL A 941 -17.78 -5.05 44.90
N GLU A 942 -18.98 -5.46 45.33
CA GLU A 942 -19.44 -5.37 46.71
C GLU A 942 -19.84 -6.76 47.21
N ASN A 943 -19.17 -7.26 48.26
CA ASN A 943 -19.45 -8.58 48.85
C ASN A 943 -19.49 -9.74 47.82
N GLY A 944 -18.68 -9.65 46.76
CA GLY A 944 -18.61 -10.63 45.67
C GLY A 944 -19.68 -10.47 44.59
N THR A 945 -20.50 -9.42 44.64
CA THR A 945 -21.44 -9.06 43.57
C THR A 945 -20.82 -7.99 42.68
N GLU A 946 -20.77 -8.22 41.37
CA GLU A 946 -20.21 -7.30 40.39
C GLU A 946 -21.32 -6.48 39.71
N THR A 947 -21.12 -5.19 39.50
CA THR A 947 -22.08 -4.32 38.80
C THR A 947 -21.35 -3.31 37.91
N VAL A 948 -21.67 -3.29 36.62
CA VAL A 948 -21.14 -2.31 35.66
C VAL A 948 -21.84 -0.97 35.88
N PHE A 949 -21.08 0.14 35.96
CA PHE A 949 -21.64 1.46 36.27
C PHE A 949 -21.10 2.61 35.38
N GLY A 950 -20.14 2.37 34.49
CA GLY A 950 -19.62 3.40 33.57
C GLY A 950 -18.91 2.82 32.35
N ASN A 951 -18.87 3.59 31.26
CA ASN A 951 -18.32 3.15 29.96
C ASN A 951 -17.39 4.18 29.26
N GLY A 952 -16.87 5.17 29.98
CA GLY A 952 -15.96 6.18 29.45
C GLY A 952 -14.77 6.45 30.40
N PRO A 953 -13.80 7.29 30.00
CA PRO A 953 -12.60 7.57 30.80
C PRO A 953 -12.90 8.33 32.10
N LEU A 954 -14.05 9.01 32.17
CA LEU A 954 -14.55 9.70 33.36
C LEU A 954 -15.90 9.12 33.76
N THR A 955 -16.07 8.79 35.03
CA THR A 955 -17.34 8.30 35.59
C THR A 955 -17.51 8.73 37.05
N SER A 956 -18.67 8.41 37.65
CA SER A 956 -18.92 8.64 39.07
C SER A 956 -19.74 7.51 39.68
N TYR A 957 -19.56 7.25 40.97
CA TYR A 957 -20.30 6.23 41.72
C TYR A 957 -20.65 6.71 43.13
N GLN A 958 -21.87 6.46 43.60
CA GLN A 958 -22.32 6.83 44.94
C GLN A 958 -22.45 5.59 45.83
N PHE A 959 -21.77 5.58 46.99
CA PHE A 959 -21.76 4.43 47.89
C PHE A 959 -22.97 4.42 48.82
N ALA A 960 -23.81 3.40 48.70
CA ALA A 960 -25.09 3.31 49.43
C ALA A 960 -24.96 2.76 50.86
N THR A 961 -23.90 2.00 51.17
CA THR A 961 -23.70 1.39 52.49
C THR A 961 -22.24 1.49 52.96
N PRO A 962 -21.97 1.46 54.27
CA PRO A 962 -20.62 1.32 54.79
C PRO A 962 -20.04 -0.05 54.45
N GLY A 963 -18.77 -0.11 54.05
CA GLY A 963 -18.13 -1.36 53.67
C GLY A 963 -16.83 -1.17 52.89
N ASN A 964 -16.23 -2.29 52.49
CA ASN A 964 -15.10 -2.30 51.56
C ASN A 964 -15.63 -2.59 50.16
N TYR A 965 -15.26 -1.74 49.22
CA TYR A 965 -15.62 -1.84 47.81
C TYR A 965 -14.34 -2.04 46.99
N THR A 966 -14.44 -2.80 45.90
CA THR A 966 -13.38 -2.85 44.88
C THR A 966 -13.91 -2.18 43.62
N ILE A 967 -13.24 -1.12 43.17
CA ILE A 967 -13.49 -0.52 41.87
C ILE A 967 -12.55 -1.21 40.90
N ARG A 968 -13.10 -1.84 39.86
CA ARG A 968 -12.36 -2.46 38.78
C ARG A 968 -12.55 -1.66 37.50
N LEU A 969 -11.45 -1.39 36.81
CA LEU A 969 -11.47 -0.86 35.45
C LEU A 969 -10.99 -1.96 34.50
N ASN A 970 -11.81 -2.29 33.52
CA ASN A 970 -11.42 -3.06 32.34
C ASN A 970 -11.25 -2.06 31.18
N ALA A 971 -10.01 -1.77 30.80
CA ALA A 971 -9.71 -0.95 29.62
C ALA A 971 -9.23 -1.86 28.49
N SER A 972 -9.79 -1.69 27.29
CA SER A 972 -9.47 -2.58 26.17
C SER A 972 -9.16 -1.83 24.88
N ASN A 973 -8.31 -2.45 24.07
CA ASN A 973 -8.10 -2.12 22.67
C ASN A 973 -8.03 -3.42 21.85
N PHE A 974 -7.74 -3.32 20.56
CA PHE A 974 -7.55 -4.48 19.67
C PHE A 974 -6.62 -5.57 20.24
N TYR A 975 -5.55 -5.19 20.94
CA TYR A 975 -4.52 -6.11 21.47
C TYR A 975 -4.91 -6.74 22.82
N GLY A 976 -6.04 -6.35 23.39
CA GLY A 976 -6.68 -7.03 24.52
C GLY A 976 -7.10 -6.10 25.64
N VAL A 977 -7.35 -6.69 26.81
CA VAL A 977 -7.93 -6.03 27.99
C VAL A 977 -6.88 -5.95 29.10
N THR A 978 -6.74 -4.77 29.69
CA THR A 978 -6.04 -4.54 30.96
C THR A 978 -7.07 -4.33 32.06
N THR A 979 -6.97 -5.14 33.10
CA THR A 979 -7.81 -5.05 34.30
C THR A 979 -7.00 -4.56 35.48
N ILE A 980 -7.45 -3.47 36.10
CA ILE A 980 -6.89 -2.95 37.35
C ILE A 980 -7.98 -2.79 38.40
N GLU A 981 -7.59 -2.89 39.67
CA GLU A 981 -8.52 -2.81 40.80
C GLU A 981 -7.97 -1.86 41.87
N GLU A 982 -8.85 -1.01 42.39
CA GLU A 982 -8.57 -0.11 43.51
C GLU A 982 -9.54 -0.39 44.67
N GLN A 983 -9.02 -0.43 45.89
CA GLN A 983 -9.79 -0.73 47.09
C GLN A 983 -10.26 0.56 47.76
N VAL A 984 -11.56 0.66 48.03
CA VAL A 984 -12.17 1.82 48.66
C VAL A 984 -12.87 1.43 49.96
N VAL A 985 -12.57 2.16 51.03
CA VAL A 985 -13.22 2.00 52.33
C VAL A 985 -14.27 3.08 52.51
N VAL A 986 -15.52 2.67 52.72
CA VAL A 986 -16.66 3.56 52.97
C VAL A 986 -17.09 3.43 54.42
N THR A 987 -17.12 4.55 55.14
CA THR A 987 -17.51 4.61 56.55
C THR A 987 -18.96 5.08 56.71
N ALA A 988 -19.56 4.78 57.87
CA ALA A 988 -20.88 5.29 58.21
C ALA A 988 -20.79 6.81 58.46
N ALA A 989 -21.80 7.55 57.99
CA ALA A 989 -21.94 8.95 58.36
C ALA A 989 -22.18 9.06 59.89
N THR A 990 -21.40 9.85 60.60
CA THR A 990 -21.58 10.12 62.04
C THR A 990 -22.78 11.03 62.28
N ALA A 991 -23.61 10.72 63.28
CA ALA A 991 -24.69 11.60 63.70
C ALA A 991 -24.14 12.94 64.21
N GLN A 992 -24.80 14.05 63.87
CA GLN A 992 -24.40 15.39 64.32
C GLN A 992 -25.43 15.89 65.33
N VAL A 993 -24.99 16.19 66.56
CA VAL A 993 -25.81 16.82 67.61
C VAL A 993 -25.10 18.07 68.09
N ASP A 994 -25.78 19.21 67.97
CA ASP A 994 -25.36 20.49 68.54
C ASP A 994 -26.10 20.69 69.87
N LEU A 995 -25.35 20.70 70.98
CA LEU A 995 -25.89 20.80 72.34
C LEU A 995 -26.14 22.26 72.72
N ALA A 996 -27.31 22.54 73.30
CA ALA A 996 -27.57 23.84 73.90
C ALA A 996 -28.56 23.76 75.06
N ILE A 997 -28.15 24.30 76.21
CA ILE A 997 -29.00 24.53 77.39
C ILE A 997 -29.26 26.03 77.59
N THR A 998 -30.51 26.40 77.87
CA THR A 998 -30.85 27.76 78.35
C THR A 998 -31.59 27.69 79.69
N ALA A 999 -31.10 28.40 80.70
CA ALA A 999 -31.82 28.63 81.94
C ALA A 999 -32.66 29.90 81.86
N GLN A 1000 -33.83 29.90 82.51
CA GLN A 1000 -34.65 31.11 82.67
C GLN A 1000 -33.87 32.27 83.32
N LYS A 1001 -32.98 31.96 84.28
CA LYS A 1001 -32.03 32.89 84.91
C LYS A 1001 -30.92 32.09 85.62
N THR A 1002 -29.86 32.78 86.06
CA THR A 1002 -28.69 32.16 86.70
C THR A 1002 -28.66 32.32 88.22
N ASP A 1003 -29.45 33.22 88.78
CA ASP A 1003 -29.52 33.49 90.21
C ASP A 1003 -30.98 33.38 90.69
N PHE A 1004 -31.21 32.48 91.63
CA PHE A 1004 -32.52 32.16 92.19
C PHE A 1004 -32.56 32.53 93.67
N ASP A 1005 -33.73 32.94 94.15
CA ASP A 1005 -33.97 33.07 95.57
C ASP A 1005 -34.30 31.69 96.17
N LEU A 1006 -34.05 31.53 97.48
CA LEU A 1006 -34.34 30.28 98.18
C LEU A 1006 -35.83 29.89 98.06
N ASN A 1007 -36.10 28.64 97.66
CA ASN A 1007 -37.41 28.03 97.32
C ASN A 1007 -38.06 28.50 96.00
N GLU A 1008 -37.30 29.14 95.11
CA GLU A 1008 -37.79 29.50 93.79
C GLU A 1008 -37.71 28.31 92.80
N GLU A 1009 -38.71 28.21 91.91
CA GLU A 1009 -38.72 27.24 90.81
C GLU A 1009 -37.95 27.78 89.60
N GLY A 1010 -37.04 26.99 89.06
CA GLY A 1010 -36.29 27.27 87.83
C GLY A 1010 -36.71 26.37 86.68
N THR A 1011 -36.75 26.94 85.47
CA THR A 1011 -36.97 26.21 84.22
C THR A 1011 -35.73 26.23 83.34
N PHE A 1012 -35.42 25.08 82.74
CA PHE A 1012 -34.27 24.81 81.89
C PHE A 1012 -34.75 24.17 80.59
N VAL A 1013 -34.38 24.78 79.46
CA VAL A 1013 -34.85 24.37 78.13
C VAL A 1013 -33.68 23.82 77.33
N SER A 1014 -33.89 22.71 76.65
CA SER A 1014 -32.92 22.22 75.65
C SER A 1014 -33.26 22.79 74.28
N ALA A 1015 -32.35 23.61 73.75
CA ALA A 1015 -32.36 24.05 72.35
C ALA A 1015 -31.48 23.18 71.45
N SER A 1016 -31.07 22.00 71.94
CA SER A 1016 -30.19 21.10 71.19
C SER A 1016 -30.85 20.65 69.89
N THR A 1017 -30.07 20.61 68.80
CA THR A 1017 -30.55 20.23 67.45
C THR A 1017 -29.70 19.11 66.86
N GLY A 1018 -30.25 18.40 65.88
CA GLY A 1018 -29.58 17.28 65.21
C GLY A 1018 -30.26 15.94 65.44
N ASP A 1019 -29.53 14.85 65.21
CA ASP A 1019 -30.04 13.48 65.23
C ASP A 1019 -30.16 12.93 66.67
N ILE A 1020 -31.13 13.46 67.43
CA ILE A 1020 -31.29 13.17 68.87
C ILE A 1020 -32.26 12.00 69.10
N ALA A 1021 -31.82 11.00 69.87
CA ALA A 1021 -32.62 9.86 70.28
C ALA A 1021 -33.30 10.06 71.65
N SER A 1022 -32.62 10.68 72.63
CA SER A 1022 -33.19 10.92 73.96
C SER A 1022 -32.49 12.05 74.73
N TYR A 1023 -33.20 12.64 75.69
CA TYR A 1023 -32.69 13.62 76.66
C TYR A 1023 -32.60 12.97 78.04
N LYS A 1024 -31.72 13.48 78.91
CA LYS A 1024 -31.65 13.13 80.32
C LYS A 1024 -31.12 14.31 81.12
N TRP A 1025 -31.86 14.77 82.13
CA TRP A 1025 -31.43 15.87 83.01
C TRP A 1025 -30.98 15.40 84.39
N VAL A 1026 -29.92 16.02 84.92
CA VAL A 1026 -29.35 15.79 86.26
C VAL A 1026 -29.10 17.13 86.96
N VAL A 1027 -29.53 17.25 88.21
CA VAL A 1027 -29.28 18.42 89.07
C VAL A 1027 -28.45 18.00 90.28
N SER A 1028 -27.32 18.65 90.49
CA SER A 1028 -26.37 18.35 91.56
C SER A 1028 -26.02 19.59 92.38
N LYS A 1029 -25.66 19.38 93.65
CA LYS A 1029 -25.10 20.42 94.52
C LYS A 1029 -23.95 19.84 95.31
N ASP A 1030 -22.82 20.56 95.34
CA ASP A 1030 -21.59 20.15 96.02
C ASP A 1030 -21.13 18.71 95.65
N GLY A 1031 -21.37 18.31 94.39
CA GLY A 1031 -21.04 16.97 93.88
C GLY A 1031 -21.99 15.85 94.31
N GLN A 1032 -23.10 16.15 95.00
CA GLN A 1032 -24.17 15.18 95.26
C GLN A 1032 -25.38 15.44 94.35
N GLU A 1033 -25.83 14.41 93.65
CA GLU A 1033 -27.05 14.46 92.84
C GLU A 1033 -28.27 14.67 93.74
N LYS A 1034 -29.02 15.73 93.46
CA LYS A 1034 -30.27 16.08 94.13
C LYS A 1034 -31.48 15.63 93.30
N PHE A 1035 -31.31 15.54 91.99
CA PHE A 1035 -32.29 14.99 91.05
C PHE A 1035 -31.59 14.32 89.87
N ASP A 1036 -32.05 13.13 89.52
CA ASP A 1036 -31.61 12.38 88.35
C ASP A 1036 -32.85 11.78 87.65
N GLY A 1037 -33.14 12.22 86.41
CA GLY A 1037 -34.04 11.47 85.53
C GLY A 1037 -35.30 12.19 85.04
N SER A 1038 -35.12 13.28 84.29
CA SER A 1038 -36.14 13.67 83.30
C SER A 1038 -35.68 13.28 81.91
N ASP A 1039 -36.49 12.51 81.18
CA ASP A 1039 -36.27 12.20 79.75
C ASP A 1039 -36.96 13.23 78.83
N ASP A 1040 -37.68 14.19 79.41
CA ASP A 1040 -38.29 15.29 78.68
C ASP A 1040 -37.22 16.26 78.18
N GLN A 1041 -37.50 16.92 77.05
CA GLN A 1041 -36.58 17.88 76.44
C GLN A 1041 -36.24 19.04 77.39
N ASP A 1042 -37.20 19.47 78.21
CA ASP A 1042 -37.06 20.59 79.16
C ASP A 1042 -37.23 20.10 80.60
N LEU A 1043 -36.58 20.79 81.55
CA LEU A 1043 -36.61 20.50 82.98
C LEU A 1043 -37.18 21.69 83.77
N THR A 1044 -38.02 21.39 84.76
CA THR A 1044 -38.37 22.34 85.82
C THR A 1044 -37.92 21.78 87.18
N TYR A 1045 -37.28 22.60 88.01
CA TYR A 1045 -36.70 22.19 89.30
C TYR A 1045 -36.80 23.28 90.37
N VAL A 1046 -37.15 22.93 91.61
CA VAL A 1046 -37.29 23.88 92.74
C VAL A 1046 -36.06 23.83 93.64
N PHE A 1047 -35.45 24.98 93.92
CA PHE A 1047 -34.24 25.07 94.74
C PHE A 1047 -34.55 25.33 96.21
N ASP A 1048 -34.51 24.30 97.05
CA ASP A 1048 -34.86 24.35 98.46
C ASP A 1048 -33.67 24.60 99.42
N GLU A 1049 -32.45 24.75 98.88
CA GLU A 1049 -31.24 25.03 99.65
C GLU A 1049 -30.42 26.16 99.02
N GLU A 1050 -29.73 26.99 99.82
CA GLU A 1050 -28.78 28.01 99.32
C GLU A 1050 -27.48 27.38 98.84
N GLY A 1051 -26.88 27.93 97.78
CA GLY A 1051 -25.60 27.49 97.21
C GLY A 1051 -25.63 27.40 95.69
N THR A 1052 -24.55 26.91 95.10
CA THR A 1052 -24.43 26.72 93.65
C THR A 1052 -24.89 25.32 93.25
N PHE A 1053 -25.83 25.23 92.31
CA PHE A 1053 -26.30 23.99 91.71
C PHE A 1053 -25.75 23.84 90.29
N GLU A 1054 -25.42 22.61 89.91
CA GLU A 1054 -25.03 22.23 88.56
C GLU A 1054 -26.23 21.54 87.88
N ILE A 1055 -26.65 22.08 86.73
CA ILE A 1055 -27.74 21.54 85.92
C ILE A 1055 -27.11 20.97 84.65
N LYS A 1056 -27.15 19.66 84.52
CA LYS A 1056 -26.57 18.91 83.40
C LYS A 1056 -27.68 18.36 82.51
N LEU A 1057 -27.56 18.61 81.20
CA LEU A 1057 -28.30 17.89 80.17
C LEU A 1057 -27.38 16.87 79.52
N VAL A 1058 -27.87 15.66 79.37
CA VAL A 1058 -27.26 14.57 78.62
C VAL A 1058 -28.18 14.26 77.44
N VAL A 1059 -27.67 14.36 76.21
CA VAL A 1059 -28.37 14.03 74.98
C VAL A 1059 -27.72 12.79 74.38
N THR A 1060 -28.53 11.78 74.06
CA THR A 1060 -28.07 10.61 73.30
C THR A 1060 -28.51 10.76 71.86
N ALA A 1061 -27.59 10.68 70.91
CA ALA A 1061 -27.85 10.71 69.48
C ALA A 1061 -28.37 9.36 68.96
N THR A 1062 -28.90 9.33 67.73
CA THR A 1062 -29.43 8.10 67.11
C THR A 1062 -28.39 7.02 66.83
N ASP A 1063 -27.10 7.37 66.78
CA ASP A 1063 -25.99 6.42 66.71
C ASP A 1063 -25.49 5.95 68.09
N ASN A 1064 -26.21 6.31 69.17
CA ASN A 1064 -25.86 6.13 70.57
C ASN A 1064 -24.67 6.99 71.07
N GLY A 1065 -24.24 7.98 70.31
CA GLY A 1065 -23.31 9.01 70.79
C GLY A 1065 -23.91 9.78 71.97
N VAL A 1066 -23.17 9.96 73.06
CA VAL A 1066 -23.65 10.67 74.25
C VAL A 1066 -22.93 12.02 74.36
N TYR A 1067 -23.73 13.07 74.47
CA TYR A 1067 -23.32 14.46 74.51
C TYR A 1067 -23.80 15.07 75.82
N GLU A 1068 -22.92 15.75 76.57
CA GLU A 1068 -23.30 16.38 77.84
C GLU A 1068 -22.96 17.88 77.85
N GLU A 1069 -23.86 18.69 78.38
CA GLU A 1069 -23.62 20.09 78.71
C GLU A 1069 -24.05 20.37 80.14
N THR A 1070 -23.36 21.27 80.83
CA THR A 1070 -23.66 21.61 82.23
C THR A 1070 -23.58 23.12 82.43
N ILE A 1071 -24.58 23.67 83.07
CA ILE A 1071 -24.60 25.06 83.51
C ILE A 1071 -24.69 25.14 85.03
N GLN A 1072 -24.26 26.27 85.60
CA GLN A 1072 -24.34 26.52 87.03
C GLN A 1072 -25.34 27.62 87.34
N VAL A 1073 -26.12 27.43 88.39
CA VAL A 1073 -27.05 28.44 88.92
C VAL A 1073 -26.81 28.63 90.41
N ASN A 1074 -26.86 29.87 90.87
CA ASN A 1074 -26.66 30.20 92.29
C ASN A 1074 -27.99 30.46 92.97
N VAL A 1075 -28.13 29.99 94.20
CA VAL A 1075 -29.31 30.19 95.03
C VAL A 1075 -28.89 30.92 96.30
N SER A 1076 -29.44 32.10 96.55
CA SER A 1076 -29.04 32.94 97.68
C SER A 1076 -30.22 33.69 98.29
N ASP A 1077 -30.16 33.98 99.60
CA ASP A 1077 -31.16 34.83 100.28
C ASP A 1077 -30.77 36.32 100.14
N SER A 1078 -31.43 37.04 99.24
CA SER A 1078 -30.98 38.35 98.75
C SER A 1078 -31.58 39.56 99.51
N GLY A 1079 -31.04 39.87 100.69
CA GLY A 1079 -31.20 41.16 101.37
C GLY A 1079 -30.06 42.16 101.04
N ALA A 1080 -30.30 43.15 100.18
CA ALA A 1080 -29.32 44.05 99.54
C ALA A 1080 -28.56 45.07 100.45
N VAL A 1081 -27.26 45.36 100.15
CA VAL A 1081 -26.52 46.62 100.46
C VAL A 1081 -25.32 46.87 99.50
N LEU A 1082 -25.08 48.13 99.07
CA LEU A 1082 -23.90 48.65 98.32
C LEU A 1082 -22.94 49.47 99.25
N SER A 1083 -21.62 49.48 98.99
CA SER A 1083 -20.59 50.24 99.76
C SER A 1083 -19.99 51.46 99.03
N THR A 1084 -19.41 52.39 99.80
CA THR A 1084 -19.27 53.83 99.54
C THR A 1084 -17.94 54.34 98.93
N ASP A 1085 -17.11 53.52 98.29
CA ASP A 1085 -15.76 53.95 97.83
C ASP A 1085 -15.67 54.46 96.37
N ASP A 1086 -16.71 54.29 95.54
CA ASP A 1086 -16.64 54.56 94.08
C ASP A 1086 -17.07 55.99 93.65
N ILE A 1087 -17.50 56.88 94.56
CA ILE A 1087 -18.06 58.22 94.22
C ILE A 1087 -16.98 59.28 93.91
N SER A 1088 -15.71 59.04 94.25
CA SER A 1088 -14.63 60.05 94.09
C SER A 1088 -14.09 60.22 92.66
N GLN A 1089 -14.52 59.38 91.71
CA GLN A 1089 -13.94 59.31 90.36
C GLN A 1089 -14.71 60.09 89.28
N LEU A 1090 -15.94 60.54 89.58
CA LEU A 1090 -16.81 61.30 88.66
C LEU A 1090 -16.97 62.74 89.17
N SER A 1091 -16.65 63.72 88.32
CA SER A 1091 -16.76 65.16 88.62
C SER A 1091 -17.64 65.86 87.59
N VAL A 1092 -18.59 66.67 88.08
CA VAL A 1092 -19.59 67.36 87.27
C VAL A 1092 -19.68 68.83 87.71
N SER A 1093 -19.28 69.78 86.85
CA SER A 1093 -19.16 71.19 87.24
C SER A 1093 -19.35 72.19 86.08
N PRO A 1094 -20.02 73.35 86.29
CA PRO A 1094 -20.72 73.74 87.50
C PRO A 1094 -22.03 72.97 87.67
N ASN A 1095 -22.33 72.57 88.90
CA ASN A 1095 -23.59 71.91 89.25
C ASN A 1095 -24.08 72.50 90.59
N PRO A 1096 -25.14 73.33 90.62
CA PRO A 1096 -26.12 73.54 89.55
C PRO A 1096 -25.61 74.31 88.32
N THR A 1097 -26.16 74.02 87.15
CA THR A 1097 -25.84 74.64 85.86
C THR A 1097 -27.02 75.43 85.30
N ASP A 1098 -26.76 76.46 84.49
CA ASP A 1098 -27.76 77.22 83.73
C ASP A 1098 -27.88 76.75 82.27
N GLY A 1099 -27.29 75.59 81.94
CA GLY A 1099 -27.43 74.94 80.63
C GLY A 1099 -26.12 74.50 79.97
N ARG A 1100 -24.97 74.70 80.61
CA ARG A 1100 -23.68 74.11 80.22
C ARG A 1100 -22.94 73.55 81.41
N LEU A 1101 -22.45 72.32 81.31
CA LEU A 1101 -21.71 71.66 82.38
C LEU A 1101 -20.57 70.84 81.83
N ASN A 1102 -19.49 70.72 82.57
CA ASN A 1102 -18.34 69.89 82.24
C ASN A 1102 -18.40 68.58 83.03
N VAL A 1103 -18.20 67.46 82.36
CA VAL A 1103 -18.14 66.13 82.97
C VAL A 1103 -16.74 65.58 82.78
N GLN A 1104 -16.11 65.18 83.89
CA GLN A 1104 -14.78 64.60 83.89
C GLN A 1104 -14.76 63.36 84.77
N VAL A 1105 -14.18 62.28 84.24
CA VAL A 1105 -13.89 61.05 84.99
C VAL A 1105 -12.39 60.86 85.00
N THR A 1106 -11.78 60.63 86.18
CA THR A 1106 -10.32 60.55 86.29
C THR A 1106 -9.86 59.08 86.21
N ASN A 1107 -8.87 58.77 85.36
CA ASN A 1107 -8.27 57.45 85.16
C ASN A 1107 -9.14 56.40 84.42
N SER A 1108 -9.87 56.77 83.36
CA SER A 1108 -10.55 55.78 82.51
C SER A 1108 -9.73 55.43 81.25
N SER A 1109 -9.34 54.16 81.08
CA SER A 1109 -8.58 53.65 79.92
C SER A 1109 -9.44 53.01 78.83
N SER A 1110 -10.76 52.91 79.04
CA SER A 1110 -11.74 52.32 78.12
C SER A 1110 -12.85 53.31 77.73
N VAL A 1111 -13.41 53.18 76.52
CA VAL A 1111 -14.30 54.16 75.88
C VAL A 1111 -15.51 54.44 76.77
N THR A 1112 -15.81 55.72 77.01
CA THR A 1112 -16.79 56.15 78.02
C THR A 1112 -18.05 56.70 77.38
N GLU A 1113 -19.19 56.23 77.88
CA GLU A 1113 -20.52 56.69 77.49
C GLU A 1113 -21.13 57.53 78.59
N ILE A 1114 -21.72 58.67 78.23
CA ILE A 1114 -22.41 59.55 79.16
C ILE A 1114 -23.90 59.58 78.79
N THR A 1115 -24.71 59.17 79.76
CA THR A 1115 -26.17 59.14 79.65
C THR A 1115 -26.78 60.05 80.69
N LEU A 1116 -27.64 60.98 80.28
CA LEU A 1116 -28.40 61.83 81.17
C LEU A 1116 -29.85 61.33 81.22
N LEU A 1117 -30.31 61.06 82.43
CA LEU A 1117 -31.66 60.58 82.71
C LEU A 1117 -32.47 61.65 83.44
N SER A 1118 -33.76 61.74 83.16
CA SER A 1118 -34.71 62.43 84.05
C SER A 1118 -34.92 61.63 85.34
N LEU A 1119 -35.52 62.24 86.36
CA LEU A 1119 -35.74 61.62 87.67
C LEU A 1119 -36.60 60.35 87.65
N ASP A 1120 -37.45 60.18 86.63
CA ASP A 1120 -38.24 58.97 86.38
C ASP A 1120 -37.45 57.88 85.63
N GLY A 1121 -36.15 58.10 85.39
CA GLY A 1121 -35.23 57.14 84.80
C GLY A 1121 -35.21 57.14 83.27
N LYS A 1122 -35.98 58.02 82.61
CA LYS A 1122 -36.00 58.09 81.14
C LYS A 1122 -34.76 58.80 80.60
N GLU A 1123 -34.16 58.24 79.56
CA GLU A 1123 -33.03 58.85 78.88
C GLU A 1123 -33.44 60.10 78.11
N VAL A 1124 -32.74 61.21 78.40
CA VAL A 1124 -32.96 62.50 77.76
C VAL A 1124 -31.76 62.97 76.93
N MET A 1125 -30.58 62.39 77.15
CA MET A 1125 -29.39 62.64 76.34
C MET A 1125 -28.41 61.47 76.46
N PHE A 1126 -27.84 61.04 75.33
CA PHE A 1126 -26.76 60.06 75.28
C PHE A 1126 -25.65 60.55 74.35
N LYS A 1127 -24.39 60.41 74.80
CA LYS A 1127 -23.21 60.67 73.98
C LYS A 1127 -22.05 59.77 74.37
N SER A 1128 -21.37 59.24 73.35
CA SER A 1128 -20.14 58.46 73.48
C SER A 1128 -18.92 59.32 73.18
N PHE A 1129 -17.84 59.12 73.94
CA PHE A 1129 -16.59 59.86 73.80
C PHE A 1129 -15.39 58.91 73.96
N THR A 1130 -14.27 59.26 73.33
CA THR A 1130 -13.02 58.53 73.56
C THR A 1130 -12.53 58.77 75.01
N PRO A 1131 -11.84 57.81 75.63
CA PRO A 1131 -11.44 57.90 77.05
C PRO A 1131 -10.58 59.13 77.33
N ASP A 1132 -9.69 59.48 76.39
CA ASP A 1132 -8.83 60.67 76.48
C ASP A 1132 -9.61 61.99 76.51
N MET A 1133 -10.78 62.07 75.86
CA MET A 1133 -11.60 63.27 75.86
C MET A 1133 -12.30 63.46 77.21
N VAL A 1134 -12.83 62.39 77.81
CA VAL A 1134 -13.54 62.46 79.10
C VAL A 1134 -12.59 62.64 80.28
N ASN A 1135 -11.38 62.07 80.21
CA ASN A 1135 -10.32 62.34 81.19
C ASN A 1135 -9.89 63.82 81.20
N ARG A 1136 -9.99 64.54 80.07
CA ARG A 1136 -9.69 65.97 79.95
C ARG A 1136 -10.86 66.90 80.28
N GLY A 1137 -12.06 66.33 80.49
CA GLY A 1137 -13.31 67.06 80.71
C GLY A 1137 -14.03 67.36 79.39
N VAL A 1138 -15.32 67.01 79.35
CA VAL A 1138 -16.20 67.23 78.20
C VAL A 1138 -17.36 68.15 78.57
N GLU A 1139 -17.53 69.24 77.80
CA GLU A 1139 -18.65 70.16 77.97
C GLU A 1139 -19.92 69.60 77.30
N LEU A 1140 -20.99 69.51 78.09
CA LEU A 1140 -22.33 69.17 77.66
C LEU A 1140 -23.20 70.43 77.65
N ASN A 1141 -23.91 70.62 76.54
CA ASN A 1141 -24.88 71.70 76.35
C ASN A 1141 -26.29 71.15 76.55
N LEU A 1142 -26.95 71.60 77.61
CA LEU A 1142 -28.26 71.18 78.06
C LEU A 1142 -29.34 72.24 77.85
N ASN A 1143 -29.07 73.30 77.08
CA ASN A 1143 -30.00 74.42 76.89
C ASN A 1143 -31.37 74.03 76.29
N ASN A 1144 -31.45 72.87 75.65
CA ASN A 1144 -32.69 72.35 75.06
C ASN A 1144 -33.49 71.47 76.05
N LEU A 1145 -32.99 71.26 77.27
CA LEU A 1145 -33.67 70.51 78.32
C LEU A 1145 -34.42 71.46 79.27
N SER A 1146 -35.50 70.96 79.85
CA SER A 1146 -36.31 71.72 80.80
C SER A 1146 -35.56 71.92 82.13
N LYS A 1147 -35.82 73.01 82.83
CA LYS A 1147 -35.24 73.26 84.16
C LYS A 1147 -35.70 72.16 85.14
N GLY A 1148 -34.79 71.57 85.89
CA GLY A 1148 -35.09 70.40 86.72
C GLY A 1148 -33.85 69.64 87.20
N ILE A 1149 -34.10 68.51 87.85
CA ILE A 1149 -33.06 67.62 88.36
C ILE A 1149 -32.94 66.43 87.42
N TYR A 1150 -31.70 66.09 87.09
CA TYR A 1150 -31.33 64.99 86.21
C TYR A 1150 -30.30 64.11 86.91
N VAL A 1151 -30.15 62.88 86.47
CA VAL A 1151 -29.10 61.97 86.91
C VAL A 1151 -28.18 61.72 85.74
N ILE A 1152 -26.91 62.04 85.89
CA ILE A 1152 -25.90 61.65 84.93
C ILE A 1152 -25.37 60.28 85.31
N LYS A 1153 -25.31 59.40 84.32
CA LYS A 1153 -24.69 58.08 84.42
C LYS A 1153 -23.51 58.05 83.47
N VAL A 1154 -22.38 57.59 83.97
CA VAL A 1154 -21.19 57.34 83.17
C VAL A 1154 -20.80 55.89 83.33
N VAL A 1155 -20.67 55.19 82.21
CA VAL A 1155 -20.32 53.77 82.18
C VAL A 1155 -18.90 53.64 81.63
N ASN A 1156 -18.06 52.89 82.34
CA ASN A 1156 -16.84 52.34 81.79
C ASN A 1156 -16.97 50.81 81.69
N ALA A 1157 -16.01 50.14 81.06
CA ALA A 1157 -16.09 48.71 80.73
C ALA A 1157 -16.34 47.77 81.94
N GLU A 1158 -16.20 48.25 83.17
CA GLU A 1158 -16.31 47.44 84.38
C GLU A 1158 -17.35 47.96 85.39
N LYS A 1159 -17.77 49.24 85.31
CA LYS A 1159 -18.61 49.89 86.34
C LYS A 1159 -19.51 51.01 85.79
N GLN A 1160 -20.63 51.23 86.48
CA GLN A 1160 -21.53 52.37 86.26
C GLN A 1160 -21.45 53.36 87.43
N LEU A 1161 -21.03 54.58 87.14
CA LEU A 1161 -21.02 55.69 88.09
C LEU A 1161 -22.20 56.63 87.82
N SER A 1162 -22.75 57.23 88.87
CA SER A 1162 -23.85 58.18 88.70
C SER A 1162 -23.78 59.34 89.67
N ASP A 1163 -24.16 60.53 89.19
CA ASP A 1163 -24.27 61.73 90.02
C ASP A 1163 -25.53 62.53 89.66
N LYS A 1164 -25.99 63.38 90.56
CA LYS A 1164 -27.20 64.19 90.42
C LYS A 1164 -26.85 65.57 89.88
N ILE A 1165 -27.49 65.98 88.78
CA ILE A 1165 -27.35 67.29 88.14
C ILE A 1165 -28.59 68.16 88.39
N VAL A 1166 -28.38 69.44 88.67
CA VAL A 1166 -29.45 70.44 88.82
C VAL A 1166 -29.32 71.49 87.72
N LEU A 1167 -30.27 71.51 86.79
CA LEU A 1167 -30.38 72.49 85.70
C LEU A 1167 -31.39 73.57 86.10
N LYS A 1168 -30.93 74.81 86.28
CA LYS A 1168 -31.68 75.92 86.87
C LYS A 1168 -32.55 76.69 85.92
#